data_AF-A0A929WC31-F1
#
_entry.id   AF-A0A929WC31-F1
#
_cell.length_a   1.000
_cell.length_b   1.000
_cell.length_c   1.000
_cell.angle_alpha   90.00
_cell.angle_beta   90.00
_cell.angle_gamma   90.00
#
_symmetry.space_group_name_H-M   'P 1'
#
loop_
_entity.id
_entity.type
_entity.pdbx_description
1 polymer ?
#
loop_
_entity_poly.entity_id
_entity_poly.type
_entity_poly.pdbx_seq_one_letter_code
_entity_poly.pdbx_strand_id
1 'polypeptide(L)'
;MTVTAHPNIKSATMQKSSPTNGVAMKLEQITIEGYRTHSKTTFSLEDDLTVIVGRNNTGKTSLVEVIDKFIGQNARNRLHTTDFAAGQRNALSKALKDKKTEEEAEKYLPCITLNLLIGYDLSKETKADAAVIAPYFTSLDTECKNLEVECKYAPQDAKTLWRQLLAASTDETNIDQDKLLALIEKTGEYKVTYRAKSVLKEDQTGPANAANELKREDAQRIINTEFIYAQINLDDTSTDGGHYLSTAFEDFYKEVATDDELRANLDSDVEQMQYTLTDAYNTFFKEAIREIHSFTKDTHGGALSLTVASELKTSRLINATTRVKFKDNSTLQTYPESHNGLGYSRLTYTILQILAFKERRTNKQYRSPINILLIEEPEAHLHPQMQEVFIRLVTNLLNDDTQLLITTHSSHILSERKLEKLRYLKREAGTIVCKNISEWATKLKHENRKAHRIISNYLHLRVSDLFFADCAILIEGAAERILLPKAITRSTNTLSNTHYTVIEVGGTYAQHFIPLLEYIEIPTIIITDIDSVQLTTNEETKRTTQKKAQPKLDDHLFSSNPTLNHYFSNPFNEIEKPTIKRLLQLTSSDKQVEDSIRICYQSCDDGYKCSDGTVLLPRSLEDAIIYVNAHLFTNLVSPKQKPSKAHSNRDSESGELQESEDRLQFEEPHLNKLFSNPVTADTFAKKAYTTTNAQAFEKTTFAIDCVQFEDLSIPHYISEGLQWLEQMTADSIESATQTFHHED
;
A
#
# COMPACT_ATOMS: atom_id res chain seq x y z
N MET A 1 10.14 13.31 27.01
CA MET A 1 11.05 12.47 27.81
C MET A 1 12.46 13.02 27.68
N THR A 2 12.94 13.72 28.70
CA THR A 2 14.35 14.10 28.86
C THR A 2 15.10 12.88 29.35
N VAL A 3 15.97 12.31 28.50
CA VAL A 3 16.83 11.18 28.85
C VAL A 3 18.02 11.73 29.65
N THR A 4 18.00 11.57 30.97
CA THR A 4 19.18 11.77 31.82
C THR A 4 20.09 10.55 31.70
N ALA A 5 21.23 10.75 31.04
CA ALA A 5 22.31 9.78 30.93
C ALA A 5 23.09 9.68 32.25
N HIS A 6 23.36 8.46 32.72
CA HIS A 6 24.35 8.18 33.76
C HIS A 6 25.78 8.40 33.21
N PRO A 7 26.78 8.81 34.03
CA PRO A 7 27.94 9.57 33.53
C PRO A 7 29.12 8.77 32.95
N ASN A 8 29.02 7.47 32.70
CA ASN A 8 30.21 6.65 32.37
C ASN A 8 30.19 5.96 30.99
N ILE A 9 29.30 6.34 30.08
CA ILE A 9 29.43 5.95 28.67
C ILE A 9 30.20 7.07 27.98
N LYS A 10 31.48 6.84 27.70
CA LYS A 10 32.28 7.70 26.82
C LYS A 10 31.47 7.94 25.55
N SER A 11 31.13 9.20 25.31
CA SER A 11 30.46 9.66 24.10
C SER A 11 31.24 9.18 22.88
N ALA A 12 30.70 8.19 22.16
CA ALA A 12 31.10 7.94 20.78
C ALA A 12 30.74 9.21 20.00
N THR A 13 31.75 10.05 19.79
CA THR A 13 31.64 11.27 19.00
C THR A 13 31.17 10.85 17.61
N MET A 14 29.89 11.05 17.30
CA MET A 14 29.38 10.91 15.94
C MET A 14 30.09 11.97 15.08
N GLN A 15 31.19 11.55 14.43
CA GLN A 15 31.75 12.32 13.34
C GLN A 15 30.69 12.39 12.25
N LYS A 16 30.07 13.57 12.10
CA LYS A 16 29.41 13.93 10.85
C LYS A 16 30.47 13.85 9.75
N SER A 17 30.49 12.74 9.02
CA SER A 17 31.15 12.69 7.73
C SER A 17 30.50 13.76 6.85
N SER A 18 31.33 14.62 6.27
CA SER A 18 30.88 15.62 5.30
C SER A 18 30.17 14.92 4.14
N PRO A 19 29.05 15.45 3.62
CA PRO A 19 28.38 14.89 2.46
C PRO A 19 29.33 15.05 1.28
N THR A 20 29.90 13.93 0.84
CA THR A 20 30.59 13.89 -0.45
C THR A 20 29.48 13.82 -1.49
N ASN A 21 29.25 14.94 -2.18
CA ASN A 21 28.34 15.06 -3.32
C ASN A 21 28.89 14.28 -4.53
N GLY A 22 28.95 12.96 -4.43
CA GLY A 22 29.22 12.04 -5.52
C GLY A 22 28.22 10.90 -5.42
N VAL A 23 27.40 10.70 -6.44
CA VAL A 23 26.48 9.56 -6.53
C VAL A 23 27.34 8.30 -6.53
N ALA A 24 27.35 7.60 -5.39
CA ALA A 24 27.96 6.29 -5.22
C ALA A 24 27.10 5.23 -5.94
N MET A 25 27.64 4.02 -6.07
CA MET A 25 26.96 2.90 -6.70
C MET A 25 25.60 2.63 -6.02
N LYS A 26 24.54 2.52 -6.83
CA LYS A 26 23.16 2.32 -6.36
C LYS A 26 22.42 1.31 -7.24
N LEU A 27 21.44 0.63 -6.65
CA LEU A 27 20.50 -0.17 -7.42
C LEU A 27 19.44 0.76 -8.01
N GLU A 28 19.40 0.87 -9.34
CA GLU A 28 18.49 1.78 -10.06
C GLU A 28 17.15 1.11 -10.37
N GLN A 29 17.17 -0.18 -10.71
CA GLN A 29 15.97 -0.90 -11.17
C GLN A 29 16.01 -2.37 -10.79
N ILE A 30 14.84 -2.91 -10.46
CA ILE A 30 14.60 -4.35 -10.24
C ILE A 30 13.57 -4.83 -11.26
N THR A 31 13.83 -5.99 -11.86
CA THR A 31 12.86 -6.69 -12.71
C THR A 31 12.68 -8.13 -12.22
N ILE A 32 11.44 -8.54 -12.00
CA ILE A 32 11.06 -9.87 -11.55
C ILE A 32 10.24 -10.54 -12.65
N GLU A 33 10.60 -11.75 -13.05
CA GLU A 33 9.89 -12.54 -14.06
C GLU A 33 9.61 -13.96 -13.58
N GLY A 34 8.41 -14.47 -13.85
CA GLY A 34 8.01 -15.84 -13.56
C GLY A 34 7.78 -16.18 -12.07
N TYR A 35 7.72 -15.19 -11.17
CA TYR A 35 7.52 -15.41 -9.72
C TYR A 35 6.07 -15.16 -9.30
N ARG A 36 5.32 -16.21 -8.95
CA ARG A 36 3.93 -16.12 -8.46
C ARG A 36 3.05 -15.25 -9.37
N THR A 37 2.57 -14.11 -8.89
CA THR A 37 1.74 -13.17 -9.67
C THR A 37 2.57 -12.19 -10.51
N HIS A 38 3.88 -12.12 -10.30
CA HIS A 38 4.83 -11.32 -11.08
C HIS A 38 5.26 -12.10 -12.34
N SER A 39 4.42 -12.05 -13.38
CA SER A 39 4.79 -12.57 -14.71
C SER A 39 6.00 -11.84 -15.28
N LYS A 40 5.93 -10.50 -15.29
CA LYS A 40 7.03 -9.56 -15.53
C LYS A 40 6.71 -8.23 -14.88
N THR A 41 7.41 -7.90 -13.79
CA THR A 41 7.22 -6.65 -13.06
C THR A 41 8.55 -5.92 -12.94
N THR A 42 8.59 -4.66 -13.37
CA THR A 42 9.77 -3.81 -13.33
C THR A 42 9.47 -2.53 -12.56
N PHE A 43 10.39 -2.12 -11.70
CA PHE A 43 10.29 -0.84 -10.97
C PHE A 43 11.66 -0.25 -10.69
N SER A 44 11.76 1.08 -10.73
CA SER A 44 12.96 1.80 -10.32
C SER A 44 12.97 2.10 -8.83
N LEU A 45 14.15 2.31 -8.27
CA LEU A 45 14.37 2.67 -6.88
C LEU A 45 14.89 4.10 -6.78
N GLU A 46 14.56 4.74 -5.66
CA GLU A 46 15.12 6.02 -5.24
C GLU A 46 16.42 5.78 -4.45
N ASP A 47 17.29 6.81 -4.41
CA ASP A 47 18.59 6.74 -3.72
C ASP A 47 18.48 6.61 -2.19
N ASP A 48 17.35 7.07 -1.64
CA ASP A 48 17.02 7.13 -0.22
C ASP A 48 15.88 6.16 0.14
N LEU A 49 14.62 6.48 -0.17
CA LEU A 49 13.44 5.74 0.22
C LEU A 49 12.54 5.48 -0.98
N THR A 50 12.21 4.22 -1.20
CA THR A 50 11.17 3.79 -2.14
C THR A 50 10.03 3.15 -1.36
N VAL A 51 8.79 3.56 -1.63
CA VAL A 51 7.58 3.02 -1.00
C VAL A 51 6.73 2.33 -2.06
N ILE A 52 6.53 1.03 -1.89
CA ILE A 52 5.64 0.22 -2.70
C ILE A 52 4.25 0.19 -2.05
N VAL A 53 3.24 0.65 -2.78
CA VAL A 53 1.84 0.67 -2.34
C VAL A 53 0.93 0.01 -3.35
N GLY A 54 -0.25 -0.41 -2.89
CA GLY A 54 -1.28 -1.03 -3.72
C GLY A 54 -2.25 -1.85 -2.89
N ARG A 55 -3.36 -2.27 -3.50
CA ARG A 55 -4.42 -3.09 -2.89
C ARG A 55 -3.89 -4.39 -2.26
N ASN A 56 -4.73 -5.04 -1.46
CA ASN A 56 -4.40 -6.38 -0.96
C ASN A 56 -4.18 -7.34 -2.13
N ASN A 57 -3.28 -8.31 -1.95
CA ASN A 57 -3.01 -9.34 -2.95
C ASN A 57 -2.40 -8.81 -4.29
N THR A 58 -1.75 -7.64 -4.29
CA THR A 58 -1.02 -7.09 -5.45
C THR A 58 0.46 -7.50 -5.51
N GLY A 59 0.89 -8.50 -4.73
CA GLY A 59 2.25 -9.04 -4.78
C GLY A 59 3.32 -8.28 -4.00
N LYS A 60 2.97 -7.29 -3.15
CA LYS A 60 3.93 -6.51 -2.35
C LYS A 60 4.89 -7.37 -1.51
N THR A 61 4.35 -8.29 -0.71
CA THR A 61 5.14 -9.26 0.06
C THR A 61 6.01 -10.14 -0.85
N SER A 62 5.42 -10.65 -1.93
CA SER A 62 6.12 -11.51 -2.90
C SER A 62 7.30 -10.80 -3.56
N LEU A 63 7.17 -9.50 -3.84
CA LEU A 63 8.25 -8.66 -4.37
C LEU A 63 9.43 -8.56 -3.41
N VAL A 64 9.21 -8.39 -2.11
CA VAL A 64 10.28 -8.35 -1.12
C VAL A 64 10.89 -9.74 -0.92
N GLU A 65 10.06 -10.76 -0.79
CA GLU A 65 10.50 -12.15 -0.57
C GLU A 65 11.39 -12.68 -1.69
N VAL A 66 11.10 -12.39 -2.96
CA VAL A 66 11.92 -12.90 -4.07
C VAL A 66 13.35 -12.34 -4.04
N ILE A 67 13.51 -11.09 -3.58
CA ILE A 67 14.83 -10.48 -3.41
C ILE A 67 15.59 -11.24 -2.30
N ASP A 68 14.95 -11.54 -1.15
CA ASP A 68 15.59 -12.30 -0.06
C ASP A 68 15.96 -13.72 -0.50
N LYS A 69 15.08 -14.39 -1.25
CA LYS A 69 15.33 -15.76 -1.74
C LYS A 69 16.53 -15.85 -2.69
N PHE A 70 16.79 -14.84 -3.51
CA PHE A 70 17.91 -14.83 -4.44
C PHE A 70 19.22 -14.33 -3.83
N ILE A 71 19.20 -13.19 -3.13
CA ILE A 71 20.41 -12.50 -2.66
C ILE A 71 20.45 -12.27 -1.15
N GLY A 72 19.40 -12.64 -0.42
CA GLY A 72 19.34 -12.51 1.03
C GLY A 72 20.28 -13.45 1.78
N GLN A 73 20.45 -13.16 3.08
CA GLN A 73 21.38 -13.87 3.97
C GLN A 73 20.78 -15.16 4.55
N ASN A 74 19.45 -15.34 4.51
CA ASN A 74 18.79 -16.50 5.07
C ASN A 74 18.91 -17.73 4.15
N ALA A 75 19.86 -18.62 4.44
CA ALA A 75 20.11 -19.83 3.66
C ALA A 75 18.92 -20.82 3.62
N ARG A 76 17.98 -20.72 4.57
CA ARG A 76 16.78 -21.58 4.62
C ARG A 76 15.64 -21.07 3.74
N ASN A 77 15.64 -19.78 3.38
CA ASN A 77 14.63 -19.20 2.52
C ASN A 77 15.00 -19.44 1.05
N ARG A 78 14.47 -20.52 0.46
CA ARG A 78 14.81 -20.96 -0.90
C ARG A 78 13.59 -20.86 -1.82
N LEU A 79 13.85 -20.78 -3.12
CA LEU A 79 12.81 -20.89 -4.13
C LEU A 79 12.32 -22.33 -4.23
N HIS A 80 11.01 -22.48 -4.33
CA HIS A 80 10.34 -23.75 -4.54
C HIS A 80 9.60 -23.77 -5.86
N THR A 81 9.31 -24.96 -6.36
CA THR A 81 8.47 -25.15 -7.55
C THR A 81 7.07 -24.54 -7.41
N THR A 82 6.55 -24.43 -6.18
CA THR A 82 5.29 -23.73 -5.86
C THR A 82 5.37 -22.21 -5.98
N ASP A 83 6.55 -21.64 -6.25
CA ASP A 83 6.71 -20.21 -6.52
C ASP A 83 6.58 -19.85 -8.02
N PHE A 84 6.50 -20.81 -8.93
CA PHE A 84 6.36 -20.52 -10.38
C PHE A 84 5.06 -19.78 -10.69
N ALA A 85 5.09 -18.86 -11.65
CA ALA A 85 3.89 -18.16 -12.08
C ALA A 85 2.85 -19.10 -12.71
N ALA A 86 1.56 -18.84 -12.46
CA ALA A 86 0.46 -19.68 -12.96
C ALA A 86 0.48 -19.84 -14.48
N GLY A 87 0.81 -18.77 -15.22
CA GLY A 87 0.94 -18.81 -16.68
C GLY A 87 2.02 -19.80 -17.16
N GLN A 88 3.15 -19.92 -16.44
CA GLN A 88 4.21 -20.87 -16.76
C GLN A 88 3.78 -22.31 -16.46
N ARG A 89 3.06 -22.54 -15.35
CA ARG A 89 2.53 -23.88 -15.00
C ARG A 89 1.52 -24.36 -16.06
N ASN A 90 0.64 -23.46 -16.49
CA ASN A 90 -0.35 -23.75 -17.53
C ASN A 90 0.33 -24.04 -18.89
N ALA A 91 1.35 -23.25 -19.25
CA ALA A 91 2.15 -23.48 -20.45
C ALA A 91 2.87 -24.83 -20.42
N LEU A 92 3.46 -25.21 -19.28
CA LEU A 92 4.10 -26.52 -19.08
C LEU A 92 3.10 -27.66 -19.24
N SER A 93 1.98 -27.62 -18.51
CA SER A 93 0.93 -28.66 -18.57
C SER A 93 0.38 -28.83 -19.98
N LYS A 94 0.11 -27.72 -20.68
CA LYS A 94 -0.36 -27.75 -22.07
C LYS A 94 0.69 -28.34 -23.02
N ALA A 95 1.95 -27.97 -22.88
CA ALA A 95 3.02 -28.48 -23.73
C ALA A 95 3.29 -29.98 -23.51
N LEU A 96 3.12 -30.49 -22.29
CA LEU A 96 3.16 -31.92 -21.99
C LEU A 96 1.96 -32.67 -22.61
N LYS A 97 0.74 -32.11 -22.52
CA LYS A 97 -0.47 -32.65 -23.20
C LYS A 97 -0.27 -32.72 -24.72
N ASP A 98 0.29 -31.67 -25.30
CA ASP A 98 0.57 -31.56 -26.74
C ASP A 98 1.78 -32.40 -27.19
N LYS A 99 2.46 -33.09 -26.25
CA LYS A 99 3.66 -33.92 -26.49
C LYS A 99 4.75 -33.21 -27.29
N LYS A 100 5.05 -31.96 -26.91
CA LYS A 100 6.12 -31.17 -27.51
C LYS A 100 7.49 -31.85 -27.40
N THR A 101 8.38 -31.58 -28.36
CA THR A 101 9.70 -32.22 -28.42
C THR A 101 10.62 -31.69 -27.33
N GLU A 102 11.61 -32.50 -26.95
CA GLU A 102 12.62 -32.10 -25.95
C GLU A 102 13.49 -30.93 -26.37
N GLU A 103 13.55 -30.61 -27.68
CA GLU A 103 14.27 -29.44 -28.19
C GLU A 103 13.55 -28.13 -27.83
N GLU A 104 12.23 -28.17 -27.62
CA GLU A 104 11.44 -27.03 -27.20
C GLU A 104 11.33 -26.91 -25.67
N ALA A 105 11.94 -27.82 -24.91
CA ALA A 105 11.78 -27.91 -23.45
C ALA A 105 12.09 -26.59 -22.71
N GLU A 106 13.16 -25.90 -23.08
CA GLU A 106 13.57 -24.63 -22.45
C GLU A 106 12.52 -23.52 -22.58
N LYS A 107 11.65 -23.59 -23.59
CA LYS A 107 10.57 -22.62 -23.81
C LYS A 107 9.40 -22.81 -22.85
N TYR A 108 9.17 -24.05 -22.42
CA TYR A 108 7.98 -24.44 -21.67
C TYR A 108 8.27 -24.75 -20.20
N LEU A 109 9.52 -25.06 -19.85
CA LEU A 109 9.92 -25.25 -18.46
C LEU A 109 9.85 -23.91 -17.72
N PRO A 110 9.15 -23.84 -16.57
CA PRO A 110 9.07 -22.62 -15.77
C PRO A 110 10.46 -22.15 -15.34
N CYS A 111 10.66 -20.84 -15.26
CA CYS A 111 11.86 -20.25 -14.69
C CYS A 111 11.51 -18.97 -13.94
N ILE A 112 12.26 -18.68 -12.88
CA ILE A 112 12.13 -17.44 -12.11
C ILE A 112 13.39 -16.62 -12.32
N THR A 113 13.25 -15.36 -12.68
CA THR A 113 14.39 -14.46 -12.93
C THR A 113 14.22 -13.18 -12.11
N LEU A 114 15.31 -12.76 -11.45
CA LEU A 114 15.45 -11.47 -10.79
C LEU A 114 16.64 -10.73 -11.43
N ASN A 115 16.37 -9.65 -12.14
CA ASN A 115 17.39 -8.78 -12.73
C ASN A 115 17.54 -7.51 -11.90
N LEU A 116 18.79 -7.21 -11.55
CA LEU A 116 19.19 -6.08 -10.72
C LEU A 116 20.06 -5.16 -11.55
N LEU A 117 19.55 -3.97 -11.88
CA LEU A 117 20.27 -2.96 -12.64
C LEU A 117 20.98 -2.00 -11.69
N ILE A 118 22.30 -2.07 -11.68
CA ILE A 118 23.16 -1.24 -10.84
C ILE A 118 23.69 -0.08 -11.67
N GLY A 119 23.44 1.14 -11.20
CA GLY A 119 24.09 2.35 -11.70
C GLY A 119 25.40 2.61 -10.97
N TYR A 120 26.45 2.93 -11.71
CA TYR A 120 27.76 3.29 -11.15
C TYR A 120 28.41 4.43 -11.95
N ASP A 121 29.27 5.20 -11.29
CA ASP A 121 30.12 6.19 -11.94
C ASP A 121 31.56 6.03 -11.45
N LEU A 122 32.40 5.37 -12.27
CA LEU A 122 33.79 5.05 -11.91
C LEU A 122 34.63 6.28 -11.52
N SER A 123 34.22 7.49 -11.93
CA SER A 123 34.88 8.74 -11.53
C SER A 123 34.58 9.16 -10.09
N LYS A 124 33.47 8.66 -9.53
CA LYS A 124 32.96 8.98 -8.18
C LYS A 124 33.13 7.83 -7.19
N GLU A 125 33.26 6.59 -7.67
CA GLU A 125 33.41 5.43 -6.80
C GLU A 125 34.78 5.36 -6.10
N THR A 126 34.81 4.74 -4.92
CA THR A 126 36.08 4.37 -4.30
C THR A 126 36.73 3.22 -5.07
N LYS A 127 38.07 3.16 -5.06
CA LYS A 127 38.81 2.06 -5.69
C LYS A 127 38.42 0.68 -5.14
N ALA A 128 38.05 0.61 -3.87
CA ALA A 128 37.62 -0.63 -3.24
C ALA A 128 36.26 -1.09 -3.77
N ASP A 129 35.30 -0.15 -3.87
CA ASP A 129 33.94 -0.43 -4.31
C ASP A 129 33.92 -0.78 -5.82
N ALA A 130 34.69 -0.06 -6.66
CA ALA A 130 34.84 -0.37 -8.08
C ALA A 130 35.50 -1.74 -8.33
N ALA A 131 36.44 -2.17 -7.48
CA ALA A 131 37.13 -3.45 -7.62
C ALA A 131 36.19 -4.65 -7.40
N VAL A 132 35.07 -4.49 -6.68
CA VAL A 132 34.09 -5.56 -6.46
C VAL A 132 33.36 -5.92 -7.75
N ILE A 133 33.03 -4.93 -8.59
CA ILE A 133 32.26 -5.14 -9.82
C ILE A 133 33.12 -5.29 -11.08
N ALA A 134 34.38 -4.84 -11.05
CA ALA A 134 35.28 -4.84 -12.19
C ALA A 134 35.42 -6.20 -12.93
N PRO A 135 35.44 -7.37 -12.26
CA PRO A 135 35.50 -8.68 -12.94
C PRO A 135 34.31 -8.97 -13.86
N TYR A 136 33.20 -8.26 -13.68
CA TYR A 136 31.94 -8.48 -14.39
C TYR A 136 31.70 -7.48 -15.51
N PHE A 137 32.68 -6.61 -15.81
CA PHE A 137 32.60 -5.73 -16.96
C PHE A 137 32.76 -6.52 -18.25
N THR A 138 31.73 -6.47 -19.09
CA THR A 138 31.70 -7.12 -20.40
C THR A 138 31.88 -6.12 -21.54
N SER A 139 31.93 -4.82 -21.22
CA SER A 139 32.27 -3.73 -22.14
C SER A 139 33.50 -2.99 -21.64
N LEU A 140 34.36 -2.57 -22.56
CA LEU A 140 35.49 -1.67 -22.29
C LEU A 140 35.11 -0.19 -22.46
N ASP A 141 33.84 0.09 -22.81
CA ASP A 141 33.34 1.45 -22.94
C ASP A 141 33.28 2.13 -21.57
N THR A 142 34.08 3.19 -21.41
CA THR A 142 34.15 3.99 -20.19
C THR A 142 32.89 4.83 -19.94
N GLU A 143 32.03 5.01 -20.96
CA GLU A 143 30.71 5.63 -20.81
C GLU A 143 29.65 4.64 -20.32
N CYS A 144 29.95 3.33 -20.28
CA CYS A 144 29.07 2.35 -19.68
C CYS A 144 28.98 2.56 -18.17
N LYS A 145 27.79 2.93 -17.70
CA LYS A 145 27.49 3.25 -16.30
C LYS A 145 26.54 2.27 -15.63
N ASN A 146 26.13 1.21 -16.34
CA ASN A 146 25.18 0.24 -15.82
C ASN A 146 25.75 -1.17 -15.85
N LEU A 147 25.53 -1.90 -14.75
CA LEU A 147 25.80 -3.32 -14.62
C LEU A 147 24.49 -4.05 -14.32
N GLU A 148 24.12 -5.01 -15.15
CA GLU A 148 22.98 -5.88 -14.89
C GLU A 148 23.46 -7.18 -14.23
N VAL A 149 22.89 -7.51 -13.07
CA VAL A 149 23.07 -8.80 -12.40
C VAL A 149 21.78 -9.61 -12.54
N GLU A 150 21.85 -10.71 -13.28
CA GLU A 150 20.77 -11.67 -13.48
C GLU A 150 20.90 -12.81 -12.46
N CYS A 151 19.86 -13.02 -11.66
CA CYS A 151 19.69 -14.17 -10.78
C CYS A 151 18.57 -15.05 -11.37
N LYS A 152 18.89 -16.28 -11.78
CA LYS A 152 17.94 -17.16 -12.48
C LYS A 152 17.80 -18.51 -11.81
N TYR A 153 16.57 -18.91 -11.52
CA TYR A 153 16.20 -20.24 -11.04
C TYR A 153 15.60 -21.06 -12.19
N ALA A 154 16.37 -22.03 -12.66
CA ALA A 154 16.10 -22.79 -13.88
C ALA A 154 16.68 -24.21 -13.77
N PRO A 155 16.21 -25.17 -14.59
CA PRO A 155 16.76 -26.52 -14.61
C PRO A 155 18.18 -26.53 -15.19
N GLN A 156 19.07 -27.35 -14.61
CA GLN A 156 20.43 -27.54 -15.12
C GLN A 156 20.44 -28.35 -16.43
N ASP A 157 19.65 -29.42 -16.51
CA ASP A 157 19.42 -30.19 -17.74
C ASP A 157 17.93 -30.20 -18.10
N ALA A 158 17.54 -29.21 -18.90
CA ALA A 158 16.17 -29.05 -19.39
C ALA A 158 15.66 -30.29 -20.16
N LYS A 159 16.52 -30.93 -20.96
CA LYS A 159 16.13 -32.06 -21.81
C LYS A 159 15.86 -33.30 -20.99
N THR A 160 16.75 -33.62 -20.05
CA THR A 160 16.58 -34.78 -19.18
C THR A 160 15.36 -34.63 -18.28
N LEU A 161 15.14 -33.45 -17.70
CA LEU A 161 13.93 -33.17 -16.93
C LEU A 161 12.67 -33.31 -17.79
N TRP A 162 12.67 -32.78 -19.00
CA TRP A 162 11.53 -32.89 -19.92
C TRP A 162 11.15 -34.34 -20.20
N ARG A 163 12.13 -35.22 -20.48
CA ARG A 163 11.86 -36.66 -20.70
C ARG A 163 11.18 -37.31 -19.50
N GLN A 164 11.61 -36.96 -18.29
CA GLN A 164 11.01 -37.50 -17.06
C GLN A 164 9.58 -37.01 -16.86
N LEU A 165 9.31 -35.72 -17.12
CA LEU A 165 7.96 -35.15 -17.06
C LEU A 165 7.04 -35.74 -18.14
N LEU A 166 7.54 -35.93 -19.36
CA LEU A 166 6.80 -36.55 -20.45
C LEU A 166 6.44 -38.00 -20.13
N ALA A 167 7.39 -38.78 -19.58
CA ALA A 167 7.15 -40.16 -19.16
C ALA A 167 6.15 -40.27 -17.99
N ALA A 168 6.11 -39.29 -17.10
CA ALA A 168 5.15 -39.25 -15.99
C ALA A 168 3.74 -38.79 -16.42
N SER A 169 3.59 -38.14 -17.58
CA SER A 169 2.33 -37.54 -18.04
C SER A 169 1.59 -38.38 -19.10
N THR A 170 2.06 -39.58 -19.44
CA THR A 170 1.45 -40.44 -20.47
C THR A 170 0.13 -41.10 -20.08
N ASP A 171 -0.20 -41.19 -18.80
CA ASP A 171 -1.29 -42.04 -18.30
C ASP A 171 -2.56 -41.27 -17.86
N GLU A 172 -2.55 -39.93 -17.79
CA GLU A 172 -3.67 -39.14 -17.27
C GLU A 172 -4.29 -38.22 -18.34
N THR A 173 -5.61 -38.28 -18.53
CA THR A 173 -6.38 -37.34 -19.39
C THR A 173 -6.38 -35.92 -18.82
N ASN A 174 -6.15 -35.78 -17.51
CA ASN A 174 -5.98 -34.50 -16.83
C ASN A 174 -4.69 -34.52 -16.02
N ILE A 175 -3.70 -33.71 -16.43
CA ILE A 175 -2.40 -33.65 -15.75
C ILE A 175 -2.55 -32.85 -14.47
N ASP A 176 -2.38 -33.51 -13.33
CA ASP A 176 -2.33 -32.89 -12.01
C ASP A 176 -1.08 -32.01 -11.87
N GLN A 177 -1.28 -30.68 -11.73
CA GLN A 177 -0.19 -29.71 -11.63
C GLN A 177 0.63 -29.91 -10.34
N ASP A 178 0.01 -30.25 -9.22
CA ASP A 178 0.70 -30.40 -7.95
C ASP A 178 1.62 -31.62 -7.96
N LYS A 179 1.20 -32.71 -8.62
CA LYS A 179 2.08 -33.87 -8.87
C LYS A 179 3.27 -33.51 -9.74
N LEU A 180 3.09 -32.68 -10.78
CA LEU A 180 4.20 -32.21 -11.62
C LEU A 180 5.20 -31.39 -10.81
N LEU A 181 4.72 -30.42 -10.02
CA LEU A 181 5.59 -29.59 -9.19
C LEU A 181 6.36 -30.44 -8.17
N ALA A 182 5.68 -31.38 -7.50
CA ALA A 182 6.32 -32.31 -6.58
C ALA A 182 7.37 -33.20 -7.26
N LEU A 183 7.12 -33.62 -8.51
CA LEU A 183 8.10 -34.36 -9.30
C LEU A 183 9.32 -33.50 -9.61
N ILE A 184 9.14 -32.26 -10.07
CA ILE A 184 10.24 -31.31 -10.33
C ILE A 184 11.05 -31.05 -9.06
N GLU A 185 10.40 -30.86 -7.92
CA GLU A 185 11.08 -30.64 -6.63
C GLU A 185 11.92 -31.87 -6.26
N LYS A 186 11.38 -33.07 -6.49
CA LYS A 186 12.04 -34.35 -6.19
C LYS A 186 13.24 -34.63 -7.09
N THR A 187 13.25 -34.17 -8.36
CA THR A 187 14.40 -34.36 -9.24
C THR A 187 15.61 -33.55 -8.77
N GLY A 188 15.38 -32.39 -8.13
CA GLY A 188 16.44 -31.51 -7.66
C GLY A 188 17.25 -30.83 -8.77
N GLU A 189 16.76 -30.87 -10.01
CA GLU A 189 17.40 -30.32 -11.22
C GLU A 189 17.43 -28.79 -11.25
N TYR A 190 16.47 -28.14 -10.57
CA TYR A 190 16.41 -26.69 -10.52
C TYR A 190 17.48 -26.12 -9.59
N LYS A 191 18.27 -25.18 -10.11
CA LYS A 191 19.32 -24.46 -9.36
C LYS A 191 19.25 -22.98 -9.67
N VAL A 192 19.79 -22.19 -8.74
CA VAL A 192 20.00 -20.76 -8.94
C VAL A 192 21.37 -20.55 -9.58
N THR A 193 21.40 -19.80 -10.67
CA THR A 193 22.60 -19.33 -11.36
C THR A 193 22.64 -17.82 -11.35
N TYR A 194 23.83 -17.23 -11.26
CA TYR A 194 24.01 -15.78 -11.28
C TYR A 194 24.92 -15.39 -12.44
N ARG A 195 24.58 -14.32 -13.13
CA ARG A 195 25.34 -13.78 -14.26
C ARG A 195 25.37 -12.27 -14.19
N ALA A 196 26.42 -11.65 -14.70
CA ALA A 196 26.53 -10.21 -14.75
C ALA A 196 27.09 -9.71 -16.08
N LYS A 197 26.57 -8.58 -16.56
CA LYS A 197 27.04 -7.93 -17.79
C LYS A 197 26.90 -6.41 -17.74
N SER A 198 27.76 -5.71 -18.45
CA SER A 198 27.68 -4.28 -18.71
C SER A 198 26.58 -3.97 -19.72
N VAL A 199 25.75 -2.96 -19.44
CA VAL A 199 24.62 -2.55 -20.32
C VAL A 199 24.72 -1.07 -20.68
N LEU A 200 24.62 -0.75 -21.97
CA LEU A 200 24.57 0.63 -22.46
C LEU A 200 23.11 1.10 -22.54
N LYS A 201 22.84 2.37 -22.21
CA LYS A 201 21.48 2.95 -22.18
C LYS A 201 20.77 2.90 -23.56
N GLU A 202 21.51 2.84 -24.66
CA GLU A 202 20.97 2.85 -26.03
C GLU A 202 20.80 1.45 -26.65
N ASP A 203 21.29 0.39 -25.99
CA ASP A 203 21.44 -0.92 -26.61
C ASP A 203 20.45 -1.95 -26.03
N GLN A 204 19.17 -1.80 -26.35
CA GLN A 204 18.17 -2.88 -26.14
C GLN A 204 18.15 -3.88 -27.31
N THR A 205 18.99 -3.71 -28.35
CA THR A 205 18.90 -4.50 -29.60
C THR A 205 20.22 -5.01 -30.18
N GLY A 206 21.39 -4.66 -29.63
CA GLY A 206 22.69 -5.23 -30.01
C GLY A 206 22.91 -6.67 -29.50
N PRO A 207 23.81 -7.46 -30.14
CA PRO A 207 24.15 -8.79 -29.67
C PRO A 207 24.74 -8.68 -28.26
N ALA A 208 24.01 -9.20 -27.27
CA ALA A 208 24.38 -9.16 -25.87
C ALA A 208 25.83 -9.65 -25.69
N ASN A 209 26.69 -8.81 -25.12
CA ASN A 209 27.97 -9.28 -24.63
C ASN A 209 27.73 -10.49 -23.72
N ALA A 210 28.49 -11.58 -23.91
CA ALA A 210 28.33 -12.79 -23.13
C ALA A 210 28.50 -12.46 -21.64
N ALA A 211 27.45 -12.72 -20.85
CA ALA A 211 27.47 -12.41 -19.43
C ALA A 211 28.48 -13.31 -18.69
N ASN A 212 29.21 -12.72 -17.75
CA ASN A 212 30.15 -13.44 -16.91
C ASN A 212 29.40 -14.17 -15.80
N GLU A 213 29.81 -15.41 -15.48
CA GLU A 213 29.26 -16.14 -14.34
C GLU A 213 29.65 -15.49 -13.02
N LEU A 214 28.71 -15.47 -12.09
CA LEU A 214 28.83 -14.87 -10.76
C LEU A 214 28.53 -15.95 -9.71
N LYS A 215 29.25 -15.96 -8.59
CA LYS A 215 28.87 -16.80 -7.44
C LYS A 215 27.85 -16.06 -6.57
N ARG A 216 27.01 -16.79 -5.84
CA ARG A 216 26.08 -16.19 -4.87
C ARG A 216 26.80 -15.26 -3.87
N GLU A 217 27.96 -15.69 -3.38
CA GLU A 217 28.78 -14.91 -2.42
C GLU A 217 29.25 -13.59 -3.03
N ASP A 218 29.58 -13.57 -4.32
CA ASP A 218 29.96 -12.35 -5.03
C ASP A 218 28.76 -11.43 -5.24
N ALA A 219 27.58 -11.97 -5.56
CA ALA A 219 26.33 -11.18 -5.60
C ALA A 219 26.02 -10.52 -4.25
N GLN A 220 26.16 -11.27 -3.14
CA GLN A 220 26.00 -10.78 -1.77
C GLN A 220 27.06 -9.76 -1.36
N ARG A 221 28.25 -9.83 -1.95
CA ARG A 221 29.33 -8.86 -1.76
C ARG A 221 29.13 -7.58 -2.55
N ILE A 222 28.42 -7.64 -3.69
CA ILE A 222 28.02 -6.46 -4.46
C ILE A 222 26.83 -5.77 -3.77
N ILE A 223 25.82 -6.54 -3.36
CA ILE A 223 24.58 -6.02 -2.77
C ILE A 223 24.36 -6.68 -1.42
N ASN A 224 24.54 -5.89 -0.36
CA ASN A 224 24.14 -6.29 0.99
C ASN A 224 22.68 -5.94 1.22
N THR A 225 21.87 -6.93 1.61
CA THR A 225 20.43 -6.76 1.87
C THR A 225 20.08 -7.21 3.27
N GLU A 226 19.25 -6.43 3.97
CA GLU A 226 18.62 -6.81 5.24
C GLU A 226 17.10 -6.75 5.11
N PHE A 227 16.43 -7.75 5.70
CA PHE A 227 14.99 -7.91 5.59
C PHE A 227 14.32 -7.90 6.96
N ILE A 228 13.31 -7.06 7.10
CA ILE A 228 12.44 -7.00 8.28
C ILE A 228 11.02 -7.34 7.84
N TYR A 229 10.66 -8.62 7.99
CA TYR A 229 9.36 -9.18 7.61
C TYR A 229 8.20 -8.63 8.46
N ALA A 230 6.98 -8.60 7.91
CA ALA A 230 5.77 -8.07 8.56
C ALA A 230 5.39 -8.88 9.80
N GLN A 231 5.24 -10.20 9.62
CA GLN A 231 4.97 -11.13 10.70
C GLN A 231 6.28 -11.54 11.36
N ILE A 232 6.42 -11.12 12.60
CA ILE A 232 7.33 -11.78 13.54
C ILE A 232 6.40 -12.45 14.53
N ASN A 233 6.69 -13.71 14.87
CA ASN A 233 6.05 -14.40 15.99
C ASN A 233 6.44 -13.71 17.31
N LEU A 234 6.02 -12.46 17.50
CA LEU A 234 6.16 -11.68 18.74
C LEU A 234 5.04 -12.03 19.74
N ASP A 235 4.20 -13.01 19.41
CA ASP A 235 3.19 -13.60 20.30
C ASP A 235 3.92 -14.37 21.40
N ASP A 236 4.43 -13.62 22.37
CA ASP A 236 5.00 -14.17 23.60
C ASP A 236 3.85 -14.39 24.58
N THR A 237 3.05 -15.44 24.33
CA THR A 237 2.26 -16.00 25.42
C THR A 237 3.23 -16.45 26.52
N SER A 238 2.83 -16.43 27.80
CA SER A 238 3.71 -16.86 28.91
C SER A 238 4.19 -18.33 28.80
N THR A 239 3.67 -19.06 27.80
CA THR A 239 4.01 -20.42 27.43
C THR A 239 5.01 -20.54 26.27
N ASP A 240 5.30 -19.46 25.54
CA ASP A 240 6.23 -19.48 24.40
C ASP A 240 7.69 -19.26 24.82
N GLY A 241 8.58 -20.12 24.31
CA GLY A 241 10.03 -20.08 24.57
C GLY A 241 10.84 -19.27 23.56
N GLY A 242 10.18 -18.64 22.58
CA GLY A 242 10.81 -17.85 21.53
C GLY A 242 11.05 -16.42 21.99
N HIS A 243 12.09 -16.17 22.78
CA HIS A 243 12.44 -14.83 23.26
C HIS A 243 12.99 -13.90 22.15
N TYR A 244 12.18 -13.57 21.13
CA TYR A 244 12.64 -12.94 19.88
C TYR A 244 13.29 -11.57 20.07
N LEU A 245 12.75 -10.74 20.98
CA LEU A 245 13.36 -9.44 21.28
C LEU A 245 14.70 -9.64 21.98
N SER A 246 14.78 -10.58 22.92
CA SER A 246 16.04 -10.96 23.57
C SER A 246 17.06 -11.46 22.54
N THR A 247 16.67 -12.30 21.58
CA THR A 247 17.54 -12.74 20.47
C THR A 247 18.01 -11.55 19.61
N ALA A 248 17.14 -10.58 19.31
CA ALA A 248 17.54 -9.39 18.55
C ALA A 248 18.58 -8.54 19.31
N PHE A 249 18.47 -8.43 20.64
CA PHE A 249 19.48 -7.78 21.47
C PHE A 249 20.80 -8.57 21.52
N GLU A 250 20.74 -9.90 21.55
CA GLU A 250 21.92 -10.76 21.46
C GLU A 250 22.67 -10.56 20.15
N ASP A 251 21.94 -10.53 19.03
CA ASP A 251 22.52 -10.33 17.70
C ASP A 251 23.08 -8.91 17.56
N PHE A 252 22.36 -7.89 18.02
CA PHE A 252 22.89 -6.53 18.10
C PHE A 252 24.18 -6.46 18.93
N TYR A 253 24.23 -7.12 20.09
CA TYR A 253 25.43 -7.18 20.90
C TYR A 253 26.59 -7.87 20.16
N LYS A 254 26.34 -8.97 19.44
CA LYS A 254 27.39 -9.66 18.66
C LYS A 254 28.03 -8.73 17.63
N GLU A 255 27.21 -7.90 16.98
CA GLU A 255 27.66 -6.94 15.96
C GLU A 255 28.38 -5.74 16.56
N VAL A 256 27.88 -5.15 17.64
CA VAL A 256 28.47 -3.95 18.27
C VAL A 256 29.70 -4.27 19.12
N ALA A 257 29.75 -5.45 19.74
CA ALA A 257 30.81 -5.80 20.69
C ALA A 257 32.17 -6.08 20.02
N THR A 258 32.40 -5.67 18.76
CA THR A 258 33.74 -5.61 18.16
C THR A 258 34.67 -4.60 18.84
N ASP A 259 34.19 -3.85 19.84
CA ASP A 259 35.02 -3.06 20.75
C ASP A 259 35.75 -3.96 21.76
N ASP A 260 37.06 -4.14 21.54
CA ASP A 260 37.90 -5.13 22.25
C ASP A 260 37.89 -4.95 23.79
N GLU A 261 37.72 -3.72 24.30
CA GLU A 261 37.74 -3.46 25.75
C GLU A 261 36.50 -4.02 26.49
N LEU A 262 35.31 -3.91 25.90
CA LEU A 262 34.06 -4.37 26.54
C LEU A 262 33.98 -5.91 26.55
N ARG A 263 34.40 -6.56 25.46
CA ARG A 263 34.50 -8.04 25.40
C ARG A 263 35.54 -8.56 26.38
N ALA A 264 36.73 -7.96 26.42
CA ALA A 264 37.80 -8.42 27.31
C ALA A 264 37.41 -8.37 28.79
N ASN A 265 36.70 -7.31 29.21
CA ASN A 265 36.23 -7.21 30.59
C ASN A 265 35.18 -8.29 30.93
N LEU A 266 34.22 -8.52 30.03
CA LEU A 266 33.20 -9.54 30.23
C LEU A 266 33.79 -10.96 30.24
N ASP A 267 34.73 -11.23 29.32
CA ASP A 267 35.42 -12.52 29.24
C ASP A 267 36.21 -12.78 30.53
N SER A 268 36.91 -11.77 31.07
CA SER A 268 37.62 -11.87 32.36
C SER A 268 36.67 -12.20 33.51
N ASP A 269 35.50 -11.56 33.59
CA ASP A 269 34.52 -11.81 34.65
C ASP A 269 33.92 -13.23 34.53
N VAL A 270 33.66 -13.70 33.30
CA VAL A 270 33.18 -15.06 33.03
C VAL A 270 34.23 -16.11 33.39
N GLU A 271 35.50 -15.87 33.07
CA GLU A 271 36.61 -16.74 33.47
C GLU A 271 36.71 -16.84 35.00
N GLN A 272 36.61 -15.71 35.71
CA GLN A 272 36.62 -15.71 37.17
C GLN A 272 35.46 -16.54 37.74
N MET A 273 34.26 -16.38 37.21
CA MET A 273 33.09 -17.17 37.60
C MET A 273 33.29 -18.67 37.33
N GLN A 274 33.94 -19.02 36.21
CA GLN A 274 34.24 -20.39 35.85
C GLN A 274 35.20 -21.05 36.84
N TYR A 275 36.23 -20.34 37.30
CA TYR A 275 37.13 -20.82 38.36
C TYR A 275 36.36 -21.06 39.67
N THR A 276 35.52 -20.11 40.10
CA THR A 276 34.73 -20.25 41.32
C THR A 276 33.77 -21.44 41.28
N LEU A 277 33.06 -21.64 40.15
CA LEU A 277 32.15 -22.78 40.00
C LEU A 277 32.87 -24.12 39.94
N THR A 278 34.03 -24.17 39.28
CA THR A 278 34.85 -25.38 39.22
C THR A 278 35.34 -25.79 40.61
N ASP A 279 35.76 -24.83 41.43
CA ASP A 279 36.16 -25.10 42.82
C ASP A 279 34.98 -25.58 43.67
N ALA A 280 33.80 -24.96 43.50
CA ALA A 280 32.57 -25.40 44.17
C ALA A 280 32.18 -26.82 43.75
N TYR A 281 32.28 -27.18 42.46
CA TYR A 281 32.00 -28.54 41.99
C TYR A 281 33.00 -29.57 42.51
N ASN A 282 34.29 -29.25 42.51
CA ASN A 282 35.31 -30.14 43.08
C ASN A 282 35.08 -30.37 44.58
N THR A 283 34.54 -29.37 45.30
CA THR A 283 34.14 -29.52 46.70
C THR A 283 32.88 -30.37 46.84
N PHE A 284 31.85 -30.10 46.05
CA PHE A 284 30.56 -30.78 46.11
C PHE A 284 30.65 -32.26 45.72
N PHE A 285 31.38 -32.59 44.65
CA PHE A 285 31.54 -33.95 44.15
C PHE A 285 32.71 -34.71 44.78
N LYS A 286 33.40 -34.11 45.76
CA LYS A 286 34.61 -34.66 46.37
C LYS A 286 34.44 -36.10 46.86
N GLU A 287 33.35 -36.40 47.56
CA GLU A 287 33.09 -37.75 48.09
C GLU A 287 32.73 -38.73 46.98
N ALA A 288 31.88 -38.33 46.04
CA ALA A 288 31.50 -39.17 44.89
C ALA A 288 32.71 -39.51 44.00
N ILE A 289 33.58 -38.55 43.71
CA ILE A 289 34.84 -38.77 42.97
C ILE A 289 35.74 -39.73 43.76
N ARG A 290 35.81 -39.59 45.09
CA ARG A 290 36.59 -40.49 45.96
C ARG A 290 36.05 -41.92 45.96
N GLU A 291 34.74 -42.10 46.00
CA GLU A 291 34.09 -43.40 45.91
C GLU A 291 34.33 -44.04 44.53
N ILE A 292 34.09 -43.31 43.44
CA ILE A 292 34.37 -43.78 42.07
C ILE A 292 35.84 -44.20 41.94
N HIS A 293 36.77 -43.39 42.44
CA HIS A 293 38.20 -43.70 42.43
C HIS A 293 38.52 -44.95 43.26
N SER A 294 37.79 -45.23 44.34
CA SER A 294 37.98 -46.45 45.13
C SER A 294 37.56 -47.71 44.36
N PHE A 295 36.52 -47.64 43.53
CA PHE A 295 36.07 -48.73 42.67
C PHE A 295 36.94 -48.96 41.43
N THR A 296 37.54 -47.91 40.87
CA THR A 296 38.31 -48.00 39.62
C THR A 296 39.81 -48.25 39.84
N LYS A 297 40.30 -48.11 41.07
CA LYS A 297 41.74 -48.18 41.43
C LYS A 297 42.46 -49.45 40.97
N ASP A 298 41.77 -50.59 40.99
CA ASP A 298 42.36 -51.90 40.65
C ASP A 298 42.04 -52.35 39.19
N THR A 299 41.48 -51.45 38.37
CA THR A 299 41.15 -51.70 36.96
C THR A 299 42.08 -50.93 36.03
N HIS A 300 42.14 -51.31 34.74
CA HIS A 300 42.89 -50.54 33.71
C HIS A 300 42.43 -49.07 33.57
N GLY A 301 41.28 -48.69 34.12
CA GLY A 301 40.78 -47.32 34.18
C GLY A 301 41.37 -46.46 35.30
N GLY A 302 42.08 -47.05 36.27
CA GLY A 302 42.67 -46.33 37.42
C GLY A 302 43.85 -45.39 37.08
N ALA A 303 44.28 -45.35 35.82
CA ALA A 303 45.32 -44.43 35.34
C ALA A 303 44.82 -43.01 35.03
N LEU A 304 43.50 -42.76 35.02
CA LEU A 304 42.89 -41.47 34.69
C LEU A 304 42.25 -40.85 35.93
N SER A 305 42.61 -39.60 36.25
CA SER A 305 41.99 -38.83 37.34
C SER A 305 40.73 -38.13 36.85
N LEU A 306 39.56 -38.46 37.42
CA LEU A 306 38.29 -37.81 37.13
C LEU A 306 38.24 -36.43 37.80
N THR A 307 38.01 -35.38 37.02
CA THR A 307 37.76 -34.02 37.51
C THR A 307 36.47 -33.48 36.92
N VAL A 308 35.79 -32.61 37.66
CA VAL A 308 34.59 -31.92 37.19
C VAL A 308 34.95 -30.44 37.07
N ALA A 309 34.88 -29.91 35.86
CA ALA A 309 35.12 -28.50 35.58
C ALA A 309 33.87 -27.85 34.99
N SER A 310 33.65 -26.59 35.32
CA SER A 310 32.68 -25.75 34.63
C SER A 310 33.31 -25.27 33.32
N GLU A 311 32.57 -25.35 32.21
CA GLU A 311 32.95 -24.75 30.92
C GLU A 311 31.92 -23.68 30.55
N LEU A 312 32.26 -22.42 30.82
CA LEU A 312 31.42 -21.28 30.46
C LEU A 312 32.04 -20.60 29.23
N LYS A 313 31.21 -20.30 28.23
CA LYS A 313 31.61 -19.48 27.08
C LYS A 313 30.75 -18.23 27.11
N THR A 314 31.36 -17.06 27.02
CA THR A 314 30.68 -15.75 27.06
C THR A 314 29.57 -15.66 26.01
N SER A 315 29.82 -16.14 24.79
CA SER A 315 28.82 -16.21 23.72
C SER A 315 27.62 -17.11 24.06
N ARG A 316 27.84 -18.23 24.76
CA ARG A 316 26.74 -19.11 25.22
C ARG A 316 25.98 -18.51 26.39
N LEU A 317 26.65 -17.79 27.28
CA LEU A 317 26.03 -17.11 28.42
C LEU A 317 25.12 -15.97 27.95
N ILE A 318 25.59 -15.12 27.04
CA ILE A 318 24.78 -14.03 26.48
C ILE A 318 23.54 -14.60 25.80
N ASN A 319 23.72 -15.63 24.96
CA ASN A 319 22.61 -16.30 24.25
C ASN A 319 21.62 -17.02 25.19
N ALA A 320 22.03 -17.40 26.40
CA ALA A 320 21.18 -18.14 27.33
C ALA A 320 20.50 -17.23 28.38
N THR A 321 21.09 -16.07 28.68
CA THR A 321 20.73 -15.26 29.86
C THR A 321 20.22 -13.85 29.55
N THR A 322 20.37 -13.35 28.32
CA THR A 322 19.80 -12.06 27.95
C THR A 322 18.28 -12.16 28.02
N ARG A 323 17.67 -11.33 28.88
CA ARG A 323 16.22 -11.19 28.99
C ARG A 323 15.88 -9.72 29.04
N VAL A 324 15.12 -9.27 28.06
CA VAL A 324 14.66 -7.89 28.01
C VAL A 324 13.56 -7.69 29.03
N LYS A 325 13.68 -6.62 29.81
CA LYS A 325 12.67 -6.21 30.78
C LYS A 325 12.37 -4.73 30.60
N PHE A 326 11.09 -4.38 30.68
CA PHE A 326 10.63 -3.00 30.58
C PHE A 326 10.40 -2.45 31.99
N LYS A 327 10.92 -1.25 32.25
CA LYS A 327 10.66 -0.54 33.49
C LYS A 327 9.61 0.53 33.25
N ASP A 328 8.50 0.45 33.98
CA ASP A 328 7.53 1.53 34.01
C ASP A 328 8.12 2.71 34.80
N ASN A 329 8.28 3.85 34.16
CA ASN A 329 8.86 5.03 34.78
C ASN A 329 7.98 5.64 35.88
N SER A 330 6.67 5.36 35.86
CA SER A 330 5.72 5.89 36.85
C SER A 330 5.69 5.06 38.12
N THR A 331 5.60 3.74 38.00
CA THR A 331 5.56 2.81 39.16
C THR A 331 6.95 2.30 39.55
N LEU A 332 7.97 2.53 38.73
CA LEU A 332 9.32 1.95 38.82
C LEU A 332 9.35 0.41 38.81
N GLN A 333 8.22 -0.24 38.52
CA GLN A 333 8.12 -1.69 38.42
C GLN A 333 8.71 -2.18 37.11
N THR A 334 9.23 -3.41 37.15
CA THR A 334 9.89 -4.03 36.00
C THR A 334 9.07 -5.23 35.54
N TYR A 335 8.72 -5.25 34.27
CA TYR A 335 7.91 -6.27 33.64
C TYR A 335 8.73 -7.04 32.61
N PRO A 336 8.47 -8.35 32.43
CA PRO A 336 9.09 -9.11 31.34
C PRO A 336 8.58 -8.66 29.98
N GLU A 337 9.31 -9.00 28.91
CA GLU A 337 8.97 -8.60 27.53
C GLU A 337 7.56 -8.99 27.09
N SER A 338 7.04 -10.14 27.56
CA SER A 338 5.70 -10.65 27.27
C SER A 338 4.53 -9.80 27.79
N HIS A 339 4.80 -8.88 28.72
CA HIS A 339 3.78 -8.00 29.29
C HIS A 339 3.70 -6.64 28.58
N ASN A 340 4.52 -6.41 27.55
CA ASN A 340 4.48 -5.20 26.76
C ASN A 340 3.53 -5.34 25.57
N GLY A 341 2.95 -4.22 25.12
CA GLY A 341 2.11 -4.22 23.93
C GLY A 341 2.91 -4.59 22.68
N LEU A 342 2.36 -5.49 21.86
CA LEU A 342 2.96 -6.00 20.62
C LEU A 342 3.58 -4.89 19.74
N GLY A 343 2.93 -3.72 19.66
CA GLY A 343 3.42 -2.58 18.89
C GLY A 343 4.76 -2.01 19.36
N TYR A 344 4.97 -1.87 20.67
CA TYR A 344 6.24 -1.34 21.19
C TYR A 344 7.38 -2.36 21.01
N SER A 345 7.09 -3.64 21.25
CA SER A 345 8.04 -4.74 21.01
C SER A 345 8.47 -4.79 19.54
N ARG A 346 7.50 -4.69 18.61
CA ARG A 346 7.75 -4.62 17.16
C ARG A 346 8.59 -3.41 16.76
N LEU A 347 8.27 -2.23 17.28
CA LEU A 347 9.04 -1.01 17.05
C LEU A 347 10.50 -1.18 17.51
N THR A 348 10.67 -1.70 18.73
CA THR A 348 11.99 -1.87 19.35
C THR A 348 12.83 -2.86 18.56
N TYR A 349 12.25 -4.01 18.22
CA TYR A 349 12.88 -5.02 17.37
C TYR A 349 13.35 -4.40 16.04
N THR A 350 12.47 -3.68 15.36
CA THR A 350 12.78 -3.10 14.04
C THR A 350 13.92 -2.10 14.12
N ILE A 351 13.92 -1.24 15.15
CA ILE A 351 15.02 -0.29 15.39
C ILE A 351 16.33 -1.03 15.67
N LEU A 352 16.33 -2.09 16.47
CA LEU A 352 17.53 -2.88 16.76
C LEU A 352 18.10 -3.52 15.49
N GLN A 353 17.25 -4.07 14.62
CA GLN A 353 17.70 -4.63 13.35
C GLN A 353 18.33 -3.56 12.45
N ILE A 354 17.75 -2.36 12.39
CA ILE A 354 18.31 -1.22 11.65
C ILE A 354 19.69 -0.84 12.22
N LEU A 355 19.82 -0.78 13.55
CA LEU A 355 21.09 -0.44 14.19
C LEU A 355 22.15 -1.54 13.98
N ALA A 356 21.78 -2.81 14.09
CA ALA A 356 22.66 -3.94 13.83
C ALA A 356 23.13 -3.96 12.36
N PHE A 357 22.23 -3.67 11.42
CA PHE A 357 22.55 -3.51 10.00
C PHE A 357 23.55 -2.37 9.77
N LYS A 358 23.33 -1.22 10.41
CA LYS A 358 24.22 -0.07 10.32
C LYS A 358 25.63 -0.38 10.83
N GLU A 359 25.74 -1.15 11.91
CA GLU A 359 27.05 -1.55 12.47
C GLU A 359 27.75 -2.63 11.62
N ARG A 360 27.01 -3.62 11.10
CA ARG A 360 27.57 -4.61 10.16
C ARG A 360 28.21 -3.93 8.94
N ARG A 361 27.58 -2.87 8.45
CA ARG A 361 28.07 -2.09 7.31
C ARG A 361 29.38 -1.35 7.59
N THR A 362 29.57 -0.84 8.81
CA THR A 362 30.82 -0.13 9.18
C THR A 362 32.00 -1.08 9.34
N ASN A 363 31.73 -2.37 9.53
CA ASN A 363 32.77 -3.40 9.62
C ASN A 363 33.46 -3.64 8.26
N LYS A 364 34.78 -3.41 8.21
CA LYS A 364 35.61 -3.52 6.99
C LYS A 364 35.59 -4.92 6.36
N GLN A 365 35.32 -5.97 7.13
CA GLN A 365 35.26 -7.35 6.62
C GLN A 365 34.01 -7.62 5.77
N TYR A 366 32.92 -6.87 5.98
CA TYR A 366 31.62 -7.11 5.34
C TYR A 366 31.14 -5.94 4.49
N ARG A 367 32.06 -5.03 4.12
CA ARG A 367 31.74 -3.84 3.33
C ARG A 367 31.29 -4.26 1.93
N SER A 368 30.04 -3.91 1.60
CA SER A 368 29.46 -4.00 0.26
C SER A 368 29.21 -2.60 -0.29
N PRO A 369 29.36 -2.36 -1.61
CA PRO A 369 29.17 -1.05 -2.20
C PRO A 369 27.70 -0.60 -2.13
N ILE A 370 26.77 -1.54 -2.35
CA ILE A 370 25.32 -1.28 -2.30
C ILE A 370 24.76 -1.91 -1.03
N ASN A 371 23.95 -1.14 -0.30
CA ASN A 371 23.30 -1.60 0.92
C ASN A 371 21.81 -1.24 0.85
N ILE A 372 20.97 -2.25 1.01
CA ILE A 372 19.51 -2.12 0.87
C ILE A 372 18.85 -2.68 2.12
N LEU A 373 18.00 -1.87 2.74
CA LEU A 373 17.14 -2.31 3.82
C LEU A 373 15.71 -2.44 3.29
N LEU A 374 15.12 -3.62 3.48
CA LEU A 374 13.75 -3.93 3.08
C LEU A 374 12.90 -4.12 4.32
N ILE A 375 11.85 -3.30 4.45
CA ILE A 375 10.90 -3.38 5.57
C ILE A 375 9.53 -3.69 5.00
N GLU A 376 8.97 -4.83 5.41
CA GLU A 376 7.65 -5.25 5.01
C GLU A 376 6.61 -4.83 6.06
N GLU A 377 5.56 -4.14 5.59
CA GLU A 377 4.39 -3.70 6.37
C GLU A 377 4.76 -3.23 7.80
N PRO A 378 5.58 -2.18 7.94
CA PRO A 378 6.00 -1.70 9.25
C PRO A 378 4.84 -1.26 10.14
N GLU A 379 3.67 -0.99 9.58
CA GLU A 379 2.45 -0.66 10.29
C GLU A 379 1.85 -1.81 11.13
N ALA A 380 2.26 -3.07 10.88
CA ALA A 380 1.71 -4.22 11.58
C ALA A 380 1.86 -4.06 13.10
N HIS A 381 0.74 -4.14 13.82
CA HIS A 381 0.63 -3.96 15.27
C HIS A 381 1.07 -2.57 15.81
N LEU A 382 1.32 -1.57 14.96
CA LEU A 382 1.63 -0.19 15.37
C LEU A 382 0.38 0.69 15.35
N HIS A 383 0.21 1.49 16.41
CA HIS A 383 -0.80 2.56 16.42
C HIS A 383 -0.52 3.58 15.31
N PRO A 384 -1.53 4.13 14.59
CA PRO A 384 -1.34 5.06 13.47
C PRO A 384 -0.33 6.19 13.69
N GLN A 385 -0.41 6.90 14.84
CA GLN A 385 0.54 7.96 15.17
C GLN A 385 1.99 7.48 15.29
N MET A 386 2.20 6.23 15.73
CA MET A 386 3.52 5.63 15.83
C MET A 386 4.06 5.23 14.46
N GLN A 387 3.20 4.95 13.48
CA GLN A 387 3.62 4.63 12.11
C GLN A 387 4.29 5.86 11.47
N GLU A 388 3.69 7.05 11.62
CA GLU A 388 4.26 8.32 11.15
C GLU A 388 5.61 8.63 11.82
N VAL A 389 5.68 8.46 13.16
CA VAL A 389 6.92 8.66 13.93
C VAL A 389 8.00 7.68 13.51
N PHE A 390 7.66 6.39 13.38
CA PHE A 390 8.58 5.33 13.00
C PHE A 390 9.25 5.65 11.66
N ILE A 391 8.45 5.99 10.68
CA ILE A 391 8.85 6.34 9.32
C ILE A 391 9.82 7.54 9.30
N ARG A 392 9.60 8.56 10.13
CA ARG A 392 10.59 9.65 10.31
C ARG A 392 11.87 9.19 11.01
N LEU A 393 11.76 8.35 12.04
CA LEU A 393 12.91 7.83 12.77
C LEU A 393 13.81 6.97 11.88
N VAL A 394 13.24 6.05 11.11
CA VAL A 394 14.00 5.18 10.20
C VAL A 394 14.75 6.01 9.17
N THR A 395 14.09 6.99 8.54
CA THR A 395 14.76 7.88 7.57
C THR A 395 15.89 8.69 8.21
N ASN A 396 15.77 9.10 9.47
CA ASN A 396 16.83 9.81 10.18
C ASN A 396 17.97 8.91 10.68
N LEU A 397 17.69 7.63 10.95
CA LEU A 397 18.68 6.65 11.41
C LEU A 397 19.57 6.16 10.28
N LEU A 398 19.02 6.06 9.07
CA LEU A 398 19.74 5.70 7.86
C LEU A 398 20.46 6.93 7.27
N ASN A 399 21.66 6.72 6.75
CA ASN A 399 22.41 7.75 6.05
C ASN A 399 22.14 7.65 4.52
N ASP A 400 22.60 8.62 3.73
CA ASP A 400 22.45 8.68 2.25
C ASP A 400 23.07 7.48 1.50
N ASP A 401 23.80 6.62 2.20
CA ASP A 401 24.54 5.50 1.63
C ASP A 401 23.74 4.18 1.63
N THR A 402 22.50 4.19 2.14
CA THR A 402 21.61 3.03 2.24
C THR A 402 20.30 3.31 1.53
N GLN A 403 19.86 2.40 0.65
CA GLN A 403 18.54 2.46 0.02
C GLN A 403 17.52 1.73 0.90
N LEU A 404 16.39 2.37 1.16
CA LEU A 404 15.29 1.83 1.95
C LEU A 404 14.12 1.49 1.03
N LEU A 405 13.67 0.25 1.05
CA LEU A 405 12.46 -0.19 0.35
C LEU A 405 11.40 -0.59 1.39
N ILE A 406 10.24 0.07 1.35
CA ILE A 406 9.12 -0.24 2.24
C ILE A 406 7.92 -0.71 1.43
N THR A 407 7.32 -1.82 1.82
CA THR A 407 5.95 -2.15 1.39
C THR A 407 4.96 -1.73 2.47
N THR A 408 3.84 -1.13 2.09
CA THR A 408 2.82 -0.70 3.06
C THR A 408 1.41 -0.72 2.50
N HIS A 409 0.47 -0.95 3.41
CA HIS A 409 -0.97 -0.81 3.32
C HIS A 409 -1.49 0.37 4.15
N SER A 410 -0.61 1.12 4.81
CA SER A 410 -0.99 2.22 5.67
C SER A 410 -1.01 3.56 4.93
N SER A 411 -2.18 4.19 4.95
CA SER A 411 -2.38 5.56 4.50
C SER A 411 -1.71 6.59 5.43
N HIS A 412 -1.39 6.24 6.67
CA HIS A 412 -0.58 7.08 7.59
C HIS A 412 0.91 7.07 7.24
N ILE A 413 1.42 5.97 6.69
CA ILE A 413 2.80 5.94 6.20
C ILE A 413 2.94 6.77 4.93
N LEU A 414 1.92 6.74 4.08
CA LEU A 414 1.87 7.53 2.85
C LEU A 414 1.82 9.04 3.09
N SER A 415 1.13 9.52 4.13
CA SER A 415 1.00 10.96 4.40
C SER A 415 2.32 11.65 4.75
N GLU A 416 3.28 10.90 5.28
CA GLU A 416 4.64 11.37 5.61
C GLU A 416 5.59 11.32 4.41
N ARG A 417 5.08 11.07 3.19
CA ARG A 417 5.88 10.79 1.99
C ARG A 417 5.43 11.60 0.79
N LYS A 418 6.41 11.89 -0.06
CA LYS A 418 6.19 12.59 -1.32
C LYS A 418 5.81 11.60 -2.43
N LEU A 419 5.06 12.07 -3.41
CA LEU A 419 4.69 11.31 -4.62
C LEU A 419 5.91 10.70 -5.32
N GLU A 420 7.02 11.44 -5.32
CA GLU A 420 8.29 11.03 -5.93
C GLU A 420 8.92 9.81 -5.26
N LYS A 421 8.39 9.33 -4.13
CA LYS A 421 8.87 8.12 -3.45
C LYS A 421 7.98 6.90 -3.68
N LEU A 422 6.87 7.04 -4.41
CA LEU A 422 5.86 6.00 -4.52
C LEU A 422 6.04 5.14 -5.78
N ARG A 423 5.74 3.85 -5.65
CA ARG A 423 5.51 2.90 -6.75
C ARG A 423 4.19 2.19 -6.48
N TYR A 424 3.32 2.13 -7.47
CA TYR A 424 1.97 1.58 -7.31
C TYR A 424 1.86 0.22 -7.98
N LEU A 425 1.64 -0.84 -7.20
CA LEU A 425 1.35 -2.18 -7.71
C LEU A 425 -0.15 -2.34 -7.94
N LYS A 426 -0.51 -2.65 -9.17
CA LYS A 426 -1.87 -2.97 -9.60
C LYS A 426 -1.89 -4.40 -10.15
N ARG A 427 -3.00 -5.10 -9.88
CA ARG A 427 -3.28 -6.39 -10.51
C ARG A 427 -4.14 -6.15 -11.76
N GLU A 428 -3.72 -6.72 -12.88
CA GLU A 428 -4.37 -6.59 -14.19
C GLU A 428 -4.40 -7.96 -14.88
N ALA A 429 -5.59 -8.47 -15.20
CA ALA A 429 -5.80 -9.76 -15.87
C ALA A 429 -4.96 -10.92 -15.30
N GLY A 430 -4.87 -11.02 -13.96
CA GLY A 430 -4.10 -12.06 -13.27
C GLY A 430 -2.59 -11.80 -13.14
N THR A 431 -2.07 -10.71 -13.69
CA THR A 431 -0.66 -10.29 -13.62
C THR A 431 -0.48 -9.05 -12.75
N ILE A 432 0.74 -8.80 -12.26
CA ILE A 432 1.07 -7.57 -11.52
C ILE A 432 1.83 -6.59 -12.40
N VAL A 433 1.29 -5.38 -12.51
CA VAL A 433 1.93 -4.22 -13.15
C VAL A 433 2.37 -3.24 -12.06
N CYS A 434 3.57 -2.70 -12.20
CA CYS A 434 4.06 -1.62 -11.35
C CYS A 434 4.02 -0.29 -12.12
N LYS A 435 3.23 0.66 -11.62
CA LYS A 435 3.17 2.02 -12.14
C LYS A 435 4.13 2.93 -11.36
N ASN A 436 4.99 3.64 -12.09
CA ASN A 436 5.99 4.50 -11.49
C ASN A 436 5.44 5.90 -11.20
N ILE A 437 4.82 6.06 -10.03
CA ILE A 437 4.26 7.33 -9.58
C ILE A 437 5.33 8.42 -9.47
N SER A 438 6.60 8.07 -9.22
CA SER A 438 7.68 9.07 -9.13
C SER A 438 7.97 9.75 -10.45
N GLU A 439 8.14 8.96 -11.52
CA GLU A 439 8.35 9.49 -12.86
C GLU A 439 7.14 10.30 -13.33
N TRP A 440 5.93 9.78 -13.09
CA TRP A 440 4.69 10.49 -13.38
C TRP A 440 4.59 11.83 -12.62
N ALA A 441 4.89 11.85 -11.33
CA ALA A 441 4.80 13.05 -10.50
C ALA A 441 5.85 14.09 -10.92
N THR A 442 7.06 13.63 -11.27
CA THR A 442 8.13 14.50 -11.77
C THR A 442 7.71 15.14 -13.09
N LYS A 443 7.14 14.37 -14.02
CA LYS A 443 6.58 14.88 -15.27
C LYS A 443 5.46 15.90 -15.02
N LEU A 444 4.49 15.56 -14.16
CA LEU A 444 3.37 16.45 -13.81
C LEU A 444 3.85 17.76 -13.18
N LYS A 445 4.93 17.74 -12.39
CA LYS A 445 5.51 18.94 -11.79
C LYS A 445 6.00 19.94 -12.83
N HIS A 446 6.51 19.46 -13.97
CA HIS A 446 6.95 20.29 -15.09
C HIS A 446 5.77 20.76 -15.97
N GLU A 447 4.80 19.90 -16.23
CA GLU A 447 3.66 20.19 -17.11
C GLU A 447 2.57 21.03 -16.44
N ASN A 448 2.20 20.69 -15.20
CA ASN A 448 1.13 21.34 -14.44
C ASN A 448 1.46 21.42 -12.94
N ARG A 449 2.30 22.40 -12.60
CA ARG A 449 2.74 22.66 -11.21
C ARG A 449 1.59 22.87 -10.22
N LYS A 450 0.45 23.42 -10.67
CA LYS A 450 -0.73 23.64 -9.82
C LYS A 450 -1.38 22.30 -9.46
N ALA A 451 -1.60 21.43 -10.43
CA ALA A 451 -2.13 20.09 -10.20
C ALA A 451 -1.20 19.27 -9.30
N HIS A 452 0.10 19.24 -9.60
CA HIS A 452 1.11 18.56 -8.76
C HIS A 452 1.04 19.02 -7.30
N ARG A 453 0.98 20.34 -7.05
CA ARG A 453 0.88 20.88 -5.69
C ARG A 453 -0.41 20.47 -4.98
N ILE A 454 -1.54 20.46 -5.68
CA ILE A 454 -2.84 20.10 -5.09
C ILE A 454 -2.85 18.62 -4.70
N ILE A 455 -2.43 17.73 -5.61
CA ILE A 455 -2.36 16.29 -5.36
C ILE A 455 -1.37 15.99 -4.24
N SER A 456 -0.17 16.60 -4.29
CA SER A 456 0.83 16.46 -3.23
C SER A 456 0.27 16.88 -1.88
N ASN A 457 -0.35 18.06 -1.80
CA ASN A 457 -0.94 18.55 -0.56
C ASN A 457 -2.06 17.63 -0.06
N TYR A 458 -2.89 17.09 -0.95
CA TYR A 458 -3.95 16.16 -0.56
C TYR A 458 -3.39 14.90 0.09
N LEU A 459 -2.37 14.28 -0.52
CA LEU A 459 -1.74 13.07 0.03
C LEU A 459 -1.05 13.33 1.37
N HIS A 460 -0.48 14.53 1.58
CA HIS A 460 0.17 14.86 2.86
C HIS A 460 -0.81 15.27 3.95
N LEU A 461 -1.88 16.03 3.61
CA LEU A 461 -2.79 16.61 4.60
C LEU A 461 -3.91 15.67 5.03
N ARG A 462 -4.25 14.67 4.20
CA ARG A 462 -5.28 13.68 4.49
C ARG A 462 -4.66 12.30 4.41
N VAL A 463 -5.00 11.46 5.38
CA VAL A 463 -4.80 10.01 5.31
C VAL A 463 -5.50 9.54 4.04
N SER A 464 -4.73 9.24 2.99
CA SER A 464 -5.27 8.95 1.68
C SER A 464 -5.32 7.45 1.46
N ASP A 465 -6.54 6.92 1.45
CA ASP A 465 -6.80 5.52 1.14
C ASP A 465 -6.86 5.25 -0.38
N LEU A 466 -6.59 6.28 -1.21
CA LEU A 466 -6.76 6.21 -2.66
C LEU A 466 -5.98 5.05 -3.30
N PHE A 467 -4.73 4.83 -2.89
CA PHE A 467 -3.91 3.74 -3.46
C PHE A 467 -4.32 2.34 -2.97
N PHE A 468 -5.23 2.26 -2.00
CA PHE A 468 -5.74 1.00 -1.46
C PHE A 468 -7.19 0.74 -1.87
N ALA A 469 -7.89 1.76 -2.36
CA ALA A 469 -9.28 1.70 -2.74
C ALA A 469 -9.53 0.86 -4.01
N ASP A 470 -10.70 0.23 -4.05
CA ASP A 470 -11.25 -0.46 -5.20
C ASP A 470 -11.85 0.54 -6.21
N CYS A 471 -12.42 1.64 -5.70
CA CYS A 471 -12.97 2.75 -6.48
C CYS A 471 -12.92 4.07 -5.69
N ALA A 472 -13.05 5.20 -6.39
CA ALA A 472 -13.04 6.54 -5.78
C ALA A 472 -14.32 7.34 -6.10
N ILE A 473 -14.76 8.14 -5.13
CA ILE A 473 -15.89 9.06 -5.26
C ILE A 473 -15.40 10.46 -4.90
N LEU A 474 -15.26 11.31 -5.91
CA LEU A 474 -14.91 12.71 -5.72
C LEU A 474 -16.19 13.51 -5.53
N ILE A 475 -16.23 14.32 -4.48
CA ILE A 475 -17.40 15.13 -4.13
C ILE A 475 -17.03 16.59 -3.95
N GLU A 476 -18.04 17.45 -4.15
CA GLU A 476 -17.88 18.89 -4.03
C GLU A 476 -17.73 19.37 -2.59
N GLY A 477 -18.53 18.86 -1.64
CA GLY A 477 -18.45 19.32 -0.25
C GLY A 477 -19.07 18.40 0.80
N ALA A 478 -19.31 18.98 1.98
CA ALA A 478 -19.82 18.25 3.14
C ALA A 478 -21.26 17.74 2.98
N ALA A 479 -22.10 18.42 2.19
CA ALA A 479 -23.48 18.01 1.96
C ALA A 479 -23.55 16.65 1.24
N GLU A 480 -22.79 16.50 0.15
CA GLU A 480 -22.64 15.23 -0.57
C GLU A 480 -22.11 14.15 0.36
N ARG A 481 -21.07 14.46 1.17
CA ARG A 481 -20.44 13.51 2.09
C ARG A 481 -21.44 12.90 3.09
N ILE A 482 -22.36 13.72 3.59
CA ILE A 482 -23.38 13.30 4.55
C ILE A 482 -24.45 12.42 3.89
N LEU A 483 -24.83 12.73 2.65
CA LEU A 483 -25.87 12.02 1.90
C LEU A 483 -25.36 10.75 1.21
N LEU A 484 -24.07 10.69 0.89
CA LEU A 484 -23.46 9.63 0.10
C LEU A 484 -23.70 8.21 0.67
N PRO A 485 -23.55 7.94 1.98
CA PRO A 485 -23.84 6.60 2.52
C PRO A 485 -25.26 6.14 2.23
N LYS A 486 -26.24 7.04 2.35
CA LYS A 486 -27.64 6.75 2.05
C LYS A 486 -27.86 6.58 0.55
N ALA A 487 -27.18 7.38 -0.27
CA ALA A 487 -27.23 7.27 -1.72
C ALA A 487 -26.71 5.90 -2.20
N ILE A 488 -25.60 5.42 -1.63
CA ILE A 488 -25.02 4.11 -1.92
C ILE A 488 -26.01 3.01 -1.57
N THR A 489 -26.51 2.96 -0.33
CA THR A 489 -27.45 1.91 0.12
C THR A 489 -28.75 1.87 -0.68
N ARG A 490 -29.20 3.01 -1.22
CA ARG A 490 -30.44 3.10 -2.01
C ARG A 490 -30.25 2.80 -3.49
N SER A 491 -29.07 3.09 -4.05
CA SER A 491 -28.83 3.04 -5.50
C SER A 491 -28.08 1.79 -5.96
N THR A 492 -27.39 1.11 -5.04
CA THR A 492 -26.47 0.00 -5.31
C THR A 492 -26.69 -1.14 -4.32
N ASN A 493 -26.24 -2.35 -4.66
CA ASN A 493 -26.40 -3.55 -3.84
C ASN A 493 -25.10 -4.04 -3.19
N THR A 494 -23.96 -3.86 -3.87
CA THR A 494 -22.65 -4.41 -3.48
C THR A 494 -21.62 -3.35 -3.17
N LEU A 495 -21.80 -2.11 -3.64
CA LEU A 495 -20.83 -1.02 -3.45
C LEU A 495 -20.56 -0.72 -1.96
N SER A 496 -21.54 -0.96 -1.07
CA SER A 496 -21.36 -0.82 0.39
C SER A 496 -20.34 -1.81 0.98
N ASN A 497 -20.14 -2.96 0.32
CA ASN A 497 -19.18 -3.99 0.72
C ASN A 497 -17.82 -3.84 0.02
N THR A 498 -17.69 -2.83 -0.83
CA THR A 498 -16.50 -2.52 -1.62
C THR A 498 -15.67 -1.47 -0.90
N HIS A 499 -14.34 -1.53 -1.01
CA HIS A 499 -13.47 -0.55 -0.38
C HIS A 499 -13.38 0.73 -1.23
N TYR A 500 -14.35 1.62 -1.12
CA TYR A 500 -14.35 2.91 -1.82
C TYR A 500 -13.69 4.02 -0.99
N THR A 501 -13.02 4.96 -1.65
CA THR A 501 -12.51 6.19 -1.02
C THR A 501 -13.34 7.40 -1.42
N VAL A 502 -13.55 8.33 -0.48
CA VAL A 502 -14.28 9.59 -0.72
C VAL A 502 -13.32 10.76 -0.66
N ILE A 503 -13.24 11.53 -1.74
CA ILE A 503 -12.35 12.67 -1.86
C ILE A 503 -13.16 13.95 -1.99
N GLU A 504 -13.20 14.73 -0.91
CA GLU A 504 -13.76 16.08 -0.93
C GLU A 504 -12.77 17.04 -1.59
N VAL A 505 -12.99 17.33 -2.87
CA VAL A 505 -12.09 18.14 -3.71
C VAL A 505 -12.54 19.59 -3.85
N GLY A 506 -13.81 19.93 -3.57
CA GLY A 506 -14.36 21.23 -3.96
C GLY A 506 -14.56 21.32 -5.48
N GLY A 507 -15.65 21.96 -5.94
CA GLY A 507 -16.04 21.96 -7.36
C GLY A 507 -14.97 22.51 -8.33
N THR A 508 -13.97 23.25 -7.83
CA THR A 508 -12.87 23.82 -8.64
C THR A 508 -11.72 22.85 -8.90
N TYR A 509 -11.47 21.88 -8.01
CA TYR A 509 -10.19 21.15 -8.00
C TYR A 509 -10.28 19.70 -8.49
N ALA A 510 -11.47 19.15 -8.74
CA ALA A 510 -11.64 17.78 -9.23
C ALA A 510 -10.85 17.49 -10.51
N GLN A 511 -10.84 18.44 -11.46
CA GLN A 511 -10.04 18.36 -12.70
C GLN A 511 -8.55 18.10 -12.49
N HIS A 512 -7.98 18.48 -11.33
CA HIS A 512 -6.57 18.28 -11.05
C HIS A 512 -6.24 16.85 -10.61
N PHE A 513 -7.24 16.07 -10.16
CA PHE A 513 -7.05 14.68 -9.74
C PHE A 513 -7.18 13.69 -10.90
N ILE A 514 -7.91 14.04 -11.96
CA ILE A 514 -8.16 13.14 -13.09
C ILE A 514 -6.86 12.57 -13.68
N PRO A 515 -5.78 13.35 -13.92
CA PRO A 515 -4.53 12.79 -14.44
C PRO A 515 -3.89 11.73 -13.54
N LEU A 516 -4.07 11.81 -12.21
CA LEU A 516 -3.59 10.78 -11.29
C LEU A 516 -4.49 9.55 -11.38
N LEU A 517 -5.81 9.75 -11.33
CA LEU A 517 -6.82 8.68 -11.34
C LEU A 517 -6.77 7.86 -12.63
N GLU A 518 -6.56 8.53 -13.76
CA GLU A 518 -6.30 7.93 -15.06
C GLU A 518 -4.98 7.14 -15.02
N TYR A 519 -3.90 7.74 -14.52
CA TYR A 519 -2.62 7.05 -14.44
C TYR A 519 -2.65 5.81 -13.56
N ILE A 520 -3.36 5.82 -12.42
CA ILE A 520 -3.51 4.63 -11.55
C ILE A 520 -4.63 3.70 -12.01
N GLU A 521 -5.50 4.15 -12.92
CA GLU A 521 -6.68 3.43 -13.45
C GLU A 521 -7.57 2.87 -12.34
N ILE A 522 -7.99 3.75 -11.42
CA ILE A 522 -8.99 3.43 -10.40
C ILE A 522 -10.36 3.90 -10.89
N PRO A 523 -11.39 3.02 -10.93
CA PRO A 523 -12.76 3.41 -11.25
C PRO A 523 -13.22 4.57 -10.38
N THR A 524 -13.63 5.68 -11.00
CA THR A 524 -13.92 6.92 -10.29
C THR A 524 -15.16 7.62 -10.81
N ILE A 525 -16.00 8.10 -9.89
CA ILE A 525 -17.03 9.09 -10.19
C ILE A 525 -16.71 10.43 -9.57
N ILE A 526 -17.04 11.51 -10.29
CA ILE A 526 -16.92 12.89 -9.82
C ILE A 526 -18.33 13.47 -9.72
N ILE A 527 -18.85 13.65 -8.51
CA ILE A 527 -20.14 14.26 -8.24
C ILE A 527 -19.95 15.76 -8.04
N THR A 528 -20.58 16.57 -8.88
CA THR A 528 -20.43 18.03 -8.83
C THR A 528 -21.67 18.76 -9.34
N ASP A 529 -21.85 20.00 -8.89
CA ASP A 529 -22.94 20.85 -9.34
C ASP A 529 -22.74 21.38 -10.76
N ILE A 530 -23.82 21.47 -11.53
CA ILE A 530 -23.84 22.07 -12.87
C ILE A 530 -23.59 23.58 -12.81
N ASP A 531 -23.97 24.20 -11.69
CA ASP A 531 -23.51 25.53 -11.30
C ASP A 531 -23.82 26.62 -12.37
N SER A 532 -25.04 26.58 -12.91
CA SER A 532 -25.51 27.45 -13.99
C SER A 532 -25.40 28.95 -13.67
N VAL A 533 -24.85 29.71 -14.62
CA VAL A 533 -24.69 31.16 -14.59
C VAL A 533 -25.06 31.82 -15.91
N GLN A 534 -25.53 33.05 -15.82
CA GLN A 534 -25.67 33.96 -16.94
C GLN A 534 -24.48 34.93 -16.95
N LEU A 535 -23.88 35.11 -18.12
CA LEU A 535 -22.78 36.04 -18.32
C LEU A 535 -23.34 37.44 -18.64
N THR A 536 -22.93 38.44 -17.87
CA THR A 536 -23.26 39.85 -18.12
C THR A 536 -22.00 40.66 -18.31
N THR A 537 -21.78 41.18 -19.51
CA THR A 537 -20.65 42.05 -19.83
C THR A 537 -21.06 43.50 -19.65
N ASN A 538 -20.35 44.22 -18.79
CA ASN A 538 -20.54 45.66 -18.64
C ASN A 538 -19.83 46.36 -19.82
N GLU A 539 -20.59 47.08 -20.64
CA GLU A 539 -20.09 47.71 -21.88
C GLU A 539 -19.02 48.78 -21.63
N GLU A 540 -19.08 49.49 -20.49
CA GLU A 540 -18.14 50.57 -20.15
C GLU A 540 -16.79 50.05 -19.64
N THR A 541 -16.83 49.00 -18.81
CA THR A 541 -15.63 48.44 -18.16
C THR A 541 -15.05 47.25 -18.91
N LYS A 542 -15.75 46.72 -19.92
CA LYS A 542 -15.49 45.44 -20.60
C LYS A 542 -15.30 44.25 -19.65
N ARG A 543 -15.78 44.35 -18.40
CA ARG A 543 -15.70 43.28 -17.41
C ARG A 543 -16.92 42.38 -17.53
N THR A 544 -16.68 41.08 -17.67
CA THR A 544 -17.72 40.06 -17.64
C THR A 544 -17.95 39.60 -16.20
N THR A 545 -19.19 39.70 -15.75
CA THR A 545 -19.66 39.22 -14.44
C THR A 545 -20.52 37.98 -14.62
N GLN A 546 -20.54 37.12 -13.60
CA GLN A 546 -21.32 35.89 -13.59
C GLN A 546 -22.44 36.03 -12.55
N LYS A 547 -23.68 35.85 -12.97
CA LYS A 547 -24.85 35.84 -12.07
C LYS A 547 -25.44 34.44 -12.05
N LYS A 548 -25.69 33.90 -10.85
CA LYS A 548 -26.39 32.61 -10.68
C LYS A 548 -27.73 32.64 -11.41
N ALA A 549 -27.98 31.64 -12.23
CA ALA A 549 -29.20 31.53 -13.03
C ALA A 549 -29.78 30.12 -12.94
N GLN A 550 -31.11 30.03 -12.85
CA GLN A 550 -31.78 28.74 -12.86
C GLN A 550 -31.54 28.06 -14.22
N PRO A 551 -31.11 26.78 -14.24
CA PRO A 551 -30.87 26.04 -15.46
C PRO A 551 -32.12 26.01 -16.35
N LYS A 552 -31.90 26.23 -17.65
CA LYS A 552 -32.90 26.14 -18.71
C LYS A 552 -32.23 25.56 -19.95
N LEU A 553 -33.03 25.00 -20.85
CA LEU A 553 -32.60 24.58 -22.19
C LEU A 553 -32.38 25.81 -23.08
N ASP A 554 -31.42 26.65 -22.69
CA ASP A 554 -31.06 27.92 -23.31
C ASP A 554 -29.56 27.91 -23.64
N ASP A 555 -29.21 28.45 -24.82
CA ASP A 555 -27.83 28.56 -25.31
C ASP A 555 -27.09 29.76 -24.68
N HIS A 556 -27.77 30.61 -23.92
CA HIS A 556 -27.18 31.78 -23.24
C HIS A 556 -26.77 31.53 -21.77
N LEU A 557 -26.93 30.31 -21.27
CA LEU A 557 -26.51 29.90 -19.94
C LEU A 557 -25.27 29.02 -20.01
N PHE A 558 -24.35 29.21 -19.07
CA PHE A 558 -23.07 28.50 -19.01
C PHE A 558 -22.83 27.91 -17.63
N SER A 559 -21.94 26.93 -17.51
CA SER A 559 -21.48 26.45 -16.20
C SER A 559 -20.35 27.32 -15.63
N SER A 560 -20.42 27.66 -14.34
CA SER A 560 -19.25 28.20 -13.62
C SER A 560 -18.27 27.12 -13.16
N ASN A 561 -18.65 25.84 -13.24
CA ASN A 561 -17.86 24.72 -12.75
C ASN A 561 -16.61 24.49 -13.62
N PRO A 562 -15.39 24.63 -13.06
CA PRO A 562 -14.15 24.46 -13.81
C PRO A 562 -13.97 23.05 -14.40
N THR A 563 -14.43 22.02 -13.70
CA THR A 563 -14.32 20.63 -14.15
C THR A 563 -15.19 20.39 -15.39
N LEU A 564 -16.43 20.87 -15.36
CA LEU A 564 -17.32 20.77 -16.53
C LEU A 564 -16.79 21.60 -17.71
N ASN A 565 -16.25 22.78 -17.43
CA ASN A 565 -15.64 23.63 -18.44
C ASN A 565 -14.38 23.01 -19.06
N HIS A 566 -13.62 22.18 -18.34
CA HIS A 566 -12.43 21.55 -18.91
C HIS A 566 -12.80 20.40 -19.85
N TYR A 567 -13.69 19.49 -19.42
CA TYR A 567 -13.96 18.24 -20.14
C TYR A 567 -15.09 18.32 -21.17
N PHE A 568 -16.04 19.24 -21.01
CA PHE A 568 -17.20 19.34 -21.91
C PHE A 568 -17.18 20.58 -22.81
N SER A 569 -16.07 21.32 -22.87
CA SER A 569 -15.89 22.42 -23.83
C SER A 569 -15.94 21.95 -25.28
N ASN A 570 -16.10 22.88 -26.22
CA ASN A 570 -16.21 22.54 -27.64
C ASN A 570 -14.87 22.00 -28.19
N PRO A 571 -14.82 20.78 -28.75
CA PRO A 571 -13.58 20.23 -29.31
C PRO A 571 -13.01 21.05 -30.48
N PHE A 572 -13.83 21.87 -31.14
CA PHE A 572 -13.39 22.75 -32.24
C PHE A 572 -12.97 24.16 -31.76
N ASN A 573 -13.24 24.51 -30.50
CA ASN A 573 -12.92 25.82 -29.93
C ASN A 573 -12.82 25.74 -28.39
N GLU A 574 -11.63 25.41 -27.88
CA GLU A 574 -11.34 25.23 -26.44
C GLU A 574 -11.67 26.46 -25.57
N ILE A 575 -11.84 27.63 -26.19
CA ILE A 575 -12.15 28.90 -25.50
C ILE A 575 -13.66 29.01 -25.19
N GLU A 576 -14.51 28.23 -25.85
CA GLU A 576 -15.97 28.34 -25.74
C GLU A 576 -16.52 27.40 -24.65
N LYS A 577 -16.99 28.00 -23.56
CA LYS A 577 -17.57 27.28 -22.42
C LYS A 577 -18.79 26.45 -22.84
N PRO A 578 -19.01 25.27 -22.24
CA PRO A 578 -20.22 24.49 -22.47
C PRO A 578 -21.48 25.27 -22.08
N THR A 579 -22.48 25.25 -22.96
CA THR A 579 -23.83 25.75 -22.66
C THR A 579 -24.56 24.76 -21.75
N ILE A 580 -25.44 25.27 -20.88
CA ILE A 580 -26.25 24.43 -20.00
C ILE A 580 -27.18 23.51 -20.79
N LYS A 581 -27.73 23.98 -21.91
CA LYS A 581 -28.50 23.15 -22.83
C LYS A 581 -27.71 21.93 -23.31
N ARG A 582 -26.46 22.12 -23.74
CA ARG A 582 -25.59 21.01 -24.17
C ARG A 582 -25.35 20.03 -23.02
N LEU A 583 -24.94 20.52 -21.85
CA LEU A 583 -24.66 19.67 -20.68
C LEU A 583 -25.86 18.82 -20.28
N LEU A 584 -27.07 19.39 -20.28
CA LEU A 584 -28.31 18.68 -19.94
C LEU A 584 -28.74 17.64 -20.98
N GLN A 585 -28.23 17.74 -22.22
CA GLN A 585 -28.54 16.84 -23.33
C GLN A 585 -27.48 15.74 -23.52
N LEU A 586 -26.37 15.77 -22.77
CA LEU A 586 -25.34 14.74 -22.84
C LEU A 586 -25.89 13.41 -22.33
N THR A 587 -25.60 12.34 -23.08
CA THR A 587 -25.99 10.98 -22.73
C THR A 587 -25.10 10.42 -21.63
N SER A 588 -25.51 9.29 -21.06
CA SER A 588 -24.74 8.55 -20.04
C SER A 588 -23.30 8.24 -20.49
N SER A 589 -23.13 7.85 -21.76
CA SER A 589 -21.82 7.56 -22.35
C SER A 589 -20.98 8.81 -22.55
N ASP A 590 -21.59 9.94 -22.90
CA ASP A 590 -20.85 11.20 -23.10
C ASP A 590 -20.28 11.75 -21.79
N LYS A 591 -20.85 11.36 -20.64
CA LYS A 591 -20.39 11.76 -19.30
C LYS A 591 -19.21 10.93 -18.79
N GLN A 592 -18.83 9.88 -19.52
CA GLN A 592 -17.59 9.14 -19.30
C GLN A 592 -16.45 9.87 -20.03
N VAL A 593 -15.53 10.45 -19.27
CA VAL A 593 -14.45 11.28 -19.81
C VAL A 593 -13.17 10.51 -20.09
N GLU A 594 -12.93 9.43 -19.33
CA GLU A 594 -11.83 8.49 -19.51
C GLU A 594 -12.36 7.06 -19.31
N ASP A 595 -11.57 6.03 -19.67
CA ASP A 595 -11.96 4.61 -19.57
C ASP A 595 -12.50 4.24 -18.18
N SER A 596 -11.91 4.79 -17.12
CA SER A 596 -12.30 4.51 -15.72
C SER A 596 -12.89 5.70 -14.98
N ILE A 597 -13.30 6.79 -15.66
CA ILE A 597 -13.73 8.04 -14.98
C ILE A 597 -15.03 8.59 -15.56
N ARG A 598 -15.99 8.87 -14.69
CA ARG A 598 -17.29 9.47 -15.03
C ARG A 598 -17.58 10.73 -14.24
N ILE A 599 -18.07 11.77 -14.91
CA ILE A 599 -18.51 13.02 -14.26
C ILE A 599 -20.04 13.03 -14.13
N CYS A 600 -20.51 13.12 -12.90
CA CYS A 600 -21.91 13.08 -12.52
C CYS A 600 -22.37 14.49 -12.09
N TYR A 601 -23.29 15.06 -12.87
CA TYR A 601 -23.94 16.33 -12.59
C TYR A 601 -25.40 16.26 -13.06
N GLN A 602 -26.21 17.22 -12.59
CA GLN A 602 -27.65 17.26 -12.78
C GLN A 602 -28.09 17.07 -14.24
N SER A 603 -29.14 16.28 -14.46
CA SER A 603 -29.71 15.91 -15.76
C SER A 603 -31.13 16.45 -15.93
N CYS A 604 -31.72 16.26 -17.12
CA CYS A 604 -33.13 16.58 -17.35
C CYS A 604 -34.09 15.76 -16.47
N ASP A 605 -33.70 14.53 -16.10
CA ASP A 605 -34.54 13.62 -15.31
C ASP A 605 -34.58 13.99 -13.81
N ASP A 606 -33.66 14.84 -13.36
CA ASP A 606 -33.67 15.41 -12.01
C ASP A 606 -34.64 16.60 -11.87
N GLY A 607 -35.32 16.99 -12.96
CA GLY A 607 -36.22 18.13 -13.00
C GLY A 607 -37.61 17.85 -12.41
N TYR A 608 -38.19 18.85 -11.76
CA TYR A 608 -39.59 18.79 -11.29
C TYR A 608 -40.55 19.28 -12.38
N LYS A 609 -41.54 18.45 -12.73
CA LYS A 609 -42.61 18.81 -13.68
C LYS A 609 -43.80 19.40 -12.93
N CYS A 610 -44.03 20.70 -13.08
CA CYS A 610 -45.20 21.37 -12.51
C CYS A 610 -46.50 20.98 -13.24
N SER A 611 -47.63 21.12 -12.56
CA SER A 611 -48.97 20.85 -13.12
C SER A 611 -49.33 21.74 -14.31
N ASP A 612 -48.67 22.89 -14.44
CA ASP A 612 -48.82 23.84 -15.56
C ASP A 612 -47.95 23.47 -16.79
N GLY A 613 -47.21 22.35 -16.74
CA GLY A 613 -46.31 21.90 -17.80
C GLY A 613 -44.91 22.51 -17.76
N THR A 614 -44.63 23.43 -16.82
CA THR A 614 -43.29 23.99 -16.62
C THR A 614 -42.36 22.95 -16.01
N VAL A 615 -41.14 22.82 -16.53
CA VAL A 615 -40.09 21.97 -15.95
C VAL A 615 -39.07 22.84 -15.22
N LEU A 616 -38.86 22.55 -13.94
CA LEU A 616 -37.84 23.21 -13.11
C LEU A 616 -36.61 22.31 -13.04
N LEU A 617 -35.46 22.82 -13.49
CA LEU A 617 -34.21 22.07 -13.52
C LEU A 617 -33.30 22.47 -12.35
N PRO A 618 -32.63 21.51 -11.68
CA PRO A 618 -31.83 21.79 -10.50
C PRO A 618 -30.45 22.35 -10.84
N ARG A 619 -30.02 23.38 -10.11
CA ARG A 619 -28.68 23.98 -10.25
C ARG A 619 -27.64 23.29 -9.37
N SER A 620 -28.07 22.82 -8.20
CA SER A 620 -27.22 22.19 -7.19
C SER A 620 -27.82 20.89 -6.66
N LEU A 621 -27.05 20.16 -5.85
CA LEU A 621 -27.53 18.97 -5.12
C LEU A 621 -28.83 19.25 -4.36
N GLU A 622 -28.91 20.38 -3.66
CA GLU A 622 -30.05 20.70 -2.80
C GLU A 622 -31.32 20.92 -3.60
N ASP A 623 -31.22 21.60 -4.76
CA ASP A 623 -32.33 21.74 -5.69
C ASP A 623 -32.80 20.36 -6.17
N ALA A 624 -31.87 19.47 -6.53
CA ALA A 624 -32.19 18.15 -7.06
C ALA A 624 -32.90 17.28 -6.02
N ILE A 625 -32.43 17.29 -4.77
CA ILE A 625 -33.09 16.55 -3.67
C ILE A 625 -34.49 17.09 -3.41
N ILE A 626 -34.66 18.42 -3.37
CA ILE A 626 -35.98 19.04 -3.18
C ILE A 626 -36.94 18.65 -4.30
N TYR A 627 -36.50 18.68 -5.55
CA TYR A 627 -37.34 18.36 -6.71
C TYR A 627 -37.77 16.90 -6.74
N VAL A 628 -36.85 15.97 -6.52
CA VAL A 628 -37.16 14.53 -6.50
C VAL A 628 -38.09 14.17 -5.35
N ASN A 629 -38.00 14.89 -4.22
CA ASN A 629 -38.73 14.58 -2.99
C ASN A 629 -39.81 15.61 -2.62
N ALA A 630 -40.27 16.44 -3.56
CA ALA A 630 -41.18 17.55 -3.27
C ALA A 630 -42.43 17.12 -2.49
N HIS A 631 -42.96 15.93 -2.78
CA HIS A 631 -44.11 15.35 -2.10
C HIS A 631 -43.85 15.02 -0.62
N LEU A 632 -42.67 14.48 -0.29
CA LEU A 632 -42.27 14.18 1.09
C LEU A 632 -42.24 15.45 1.93
N PHE A 633 -41.62 16.51 1.40
CA PHE A 633 -41.52 17.80 2.09
C PHE A 633 -42.89 18.46 2.31
N THR A 634 -43.85 18.29 1.40
CA THR A 634 -45.21 18.85 1.58
C THR A 634 -46.10 18.06 2.55
N ASN A 635 -45.89 16.75 2.67
CA ASN A 635 -46.69 15.89 3.55
C ASN A 635 -46.42 16.19 5.03
N LEU A 636 -45.20 16.61 5.37
CA LEU A 636 -44.80 16.98 6.74
C LEU A 636 -45.53 18.24 7.27
N VAL A 637 -45.95 19.12 6.37
CA VAL A 637 -46.63 20.40 6.70
C VAL A 637 -48.15 20.25 6.80
N SER A 638 -48.71 19.15 6.29
CA SER A 638 -50.15 18.99 6.20
C SER A 638 -50.76 18.65 7.57
N PRO A 639 -51.74 19.43 8.10
CA PRO A 639 -52.47 19.01 9.28
C PRO A 639 -53.29 17.77 8.92
N LYS A 640 -53.01 16.62 9.57
CA LYS A 640 -53.79 15.38 9.42
C LYS A 640 -55.30 15.71 9.44
N GLN A 641 -56.00 15.37 8.37
CA GLN A 641 -57.47 15.42 8.31
C GLN A 641 -58.04 14.56 9.44
N LYS A 642 -59.02 15.11 10.18
CA LYS A 642 -59.77 14.34 11.19
C LYS A 642 -60.37 13.10 10.53
N PRO A 643 -60.25 11.90 11.13
CA PRO A 643 -60.87 10.70 10.58
C PRO A 643 -62.40 10.88 10.56
N SER A 644 -63.00 10.56 9.42
CA SER A 644 -64.46 10.55 9.26
C SER A 644 -65.08 9.58 10.26
N LYS A 645 -66.05 10.05 11.04
CA LYS A 645 -66.82 9.26 12.00
C LYS A 645 -67.55 8.10 11.29
N ALA A 646 -67.04 6.88 11.41
CA ALA A 646 -67.83 5.66 11.29
C ALA A 646 -68.14 5.14 12.69
N HIS A 647 -69.40 4.76 12.91
CA HIS A 647 -69.96 4.31 14.19
C HIS A 647 -69.37 2.98 14.68
N SER A 648 -68.94 2.90 15.94
CA SER A 648 -69.45 1.91 16.91
C SER A 648 -68.79 2.05 18.30
N ASN A 649 -69.66 2.24 19.30
CA ASN A 649 -69.61 1.88 20.73
C ASN A 649 -68.29 1.87 21.54
N ARG A 650 -68.33 2.71 22.59
CA ARG A 650 -67.79 2.57 23.95
C ARG A 650 -67.07 1.25 24.25
N ASP A 651 -65.81 1.35 24.65
CA ASP A 651 -65.44 1.15 26.05
C ASP A 651 -64.17 1.95 26.38
N SER A 652 -64.17 2.49 27.59
CA SER A 652 -63.18 3.41 28.13
C SER A 652 -62.03 2.66 28.78
N GLU A 653 -60.85 2.72 28.19
CA GLU A 653 -59.58 2.60 28.91
C GLU A 653 -58.59 3.64 28.37
N SER A 654 -57.88 4.25 29.30
CA SER A 654 -56.88 5.29 29.14
C SER A 654 -55.77 4.89 28.17
N GLY A 655 -55.91 5.26 26.90
CA GLY A 655 -54.79 5.40 25.97
C GLY A 655 -54.44 6.88 25.90
N GLU A 656 -53.30 7.25 26.49
CA GLU A 656 -52.61 8.48 26.09
C GLU A 656 -52.44 8.43 24.58
N LEU A 657 -53.03 9.42 23.90
CA LEU A 657 -52.74 9.70 22.51
C LEU A 657 -51.23 9.96 22.44
N GLN A 658 -50.47 8.99 21.93
CA GLN A 658 -49.18 9.27 21.30
C GLN A 658 -49.44 10.23 20.14
N GLU A 659 -49.52 11.52 20.44
CA GLU A 659 -49.25 12.58 19.49
C GLU A 659 -47.83 12.32 18.96
N SER A 660 -47.79 11.87 17.70
CA SER A 660 -46.60 11.68 16.87
C SER A 660 -45.42 12.58 17.25
N GLU A 661 -44.34 11.97 17.74
CA GLU A 661 -43.01 12.57 17.91
C GLU A 661 -42.40 13.06 16.58
N ASP A 662 -42.97 12.69 15.43
CA ASP A 662 -42.50 13.06 14.08
C ASP A 662 -42.62 14.56 13.70
N ARG A 663 -43.09 15.43 14.61
CA ARG A 663 -43.17 16.89 14.38
C ARG A 663 -41.91 17.66 14.84
N LEU A 664 -40.90 16.97 15.34
CA LEU A 664 -39.58 17.51 15.70
C LEU A 664 -38.60 17.22 14.55
N GLN A 665 -37.82 18.13 13.98
CA GLN A 665 -37.72 19.59 13.98
C GLN A 665 -36.67 19.82 12.89
N PHE A 666 -37.06 20.28 11.70
CA PHE A 666 -36.09 20.57 10.64
C PHE A 666 -35.12 21.63 11.19
N GLU A 667 -33.81 21.38 11.23
CA GLU A 667 -32.89 22.34 11.86
C GLU A 667 -32.54 23.48 10.90
N GLU A 668 -32.68 23.29 9.58
CA GLU A 668 -32.42 24.34 8.59
C GLU A 668 -33.44 25.51 8.71
N PRO A 669 -32.99 26.72 9.10
CA PRO A 669 -33.88 27.81 9.48
C PRO A 669 -34.74 28.35 8.34
N HIS A 670 -34.29 28.24 7.09
CA HIS A 670 -34.97 28.80 5.93
C HIS A 670 -36.04 27.86 5.34
N LEU A 671 -35.87 26.56 5.49
CA LEU A 671 -36.86 25.53 5.18
C LEU A 671 -38.01 25.56 6.19
N ASN A 672 -37.74 25.78 7.47
CA ASN A 672 -38.79 26.06 8.47
C ASN A 672 -39.69 27.24 8.09
N LYS A 673 -39.13 28.30 7.51
CA LYS A 673 -39.92 29.43 7.01
C LYS A 673 -40.76 29.06 5.78
N LEU A 674 -40.27 28.19 4.90
CA LEU A 674 -41.04 27.65 3.78
C LEU A 674 -42.20 26.76 4.25
N PHE A 675 -42.02 26.02 5.34
CA PHE A 675 -43.01 25.14 5.97
C PHE A 675 -44.10 25.86 6.77
N SER A 676 -44.01 27.18 6.96
CA SER A 676 -44.93 27.95 7.80
C SER A 676 -46.37 28.08 7.27
N ASN A 677 -46.65 27.70 6.02
CA ASN A 677 -47.98 27.70 5.41
C ASN A 677 -48.23 26.38 4.63
N PRO A 678 -49.47 25.89 4.50
CA PRO A 678 -49.78 24.77 3.61
C PRO A 678 -49.53 25.20 2.15
N VAL A 679 -48.48 24.64 1.55
CA VAL A 679 -48.04 24.95 0.19
C VAL A 679 -48.13 23.67 -0.66
N THR A 680 -48.64 23.76 -1.88
CA THR A 680 -48.62 22.65 -2.84
C THR A 680 -47.19 22.32 -3.28
N ALA A 681 -46.94 21.08 -3.71
CA ALA A 681 -45.61 20.65 -4.18
C ALA A 681 -45.05 21.56 -5.30
N ASP A 682 -45.91 22.01 -6.23
CA ASP A 682 -45.52 22.96 -7.29
C ASP A 682 -45.05 24.30 -6.74
N THR A 683 -45.73 24.84 -5.75
CA THR A 683 -45.36 26.14 -5.16
C THR A 683 -44.11 26.01 -4.29
N PHE A 684 -43.91 24.85 -3.65
CA PHE A 684 -42.69 24.53 -2.91
C PHE A 684 -41.48 24.41 -3.85
N ALA A 685 -41.60 23.62 -4.92
CA ALA A 685 -40.56 23.47 -5.93
C ALA A 685 -40.19 24.81 -6.60
N LYS A 686 -41.17 25.66 -6.94
CA LYS A 686 -40.90 27.00 -7.51
C LYS A 686 -40.08 27.91 -6.58
N LYS A 687 -40.19 27.73 -5.26
CA LYS A 687 -39.43 28.50 -4.26
C LYS A 687 -38.08 27.88 -3.89
N ALA A 688 -37.87 26.60 -4.17
CA ALA A 688 -36.67 25.86 -3.81
C ALA A 688 -35.39 26.58 -4.28
N TYR A 689 -35.30 26.87 -5.58
CA TYR A 689 -34.14 27.55 -6.18
C TYR A 689 -33.78 28.87 -5.48
N THR A 690 -34.78 29.68 -5.12
CA THR A 690 -34.53 30.97 -4.45
C THR A 690 -34.05 30.79 -3.01
N THR A 691 -34.48 29.73 -2.34
CA THR A 691 -34.12 29.44 -0.95
C THR A 691 -32.73 28.81 -0.87
N THR A 692 -32.45 27.78 -1.66
CA THR A 692 -31.16 27.06 -1.67
C THR A 692 -30.00 27.95 -2.08
N ASN A 693 -30.24 28.95 -2.94
CA ASN A 693 -29.22 29.90 -3.38
C ASN A 693 -29.10 31.15 -2.49
N ALA A 694 -29.87 31.26 -1.41
CA ALA A 694 -29.73 32.35 -0.45
C ALA A 694 -28.42 32.22 0.34
N GLN A 695 -27.76 33.34 0.65
CA GLN A 695 -26.48 33.33 1.38
C GLN A 695 -26.56 32.70 2.78
N ALA A 696 -27.75 32.70 3.39
CA ALA A 696 -27.99 32.17 4.73
C ALA A 696 -28.41 30.69 4.73
N PHE A 697 -28.50 30.04 3.58
CA PHE A 697 -28.90 28.63 3.49
C PHE A 697 -27.74 27.71 3.91
N GLU A 698 -27.99 26.85 4.90
CA GLU A 698 -26.99 25.94 5.43
C GLU A 698 -27.10 24.55 4.78
N LYS A 699 -26.33 24.35 3.71
CA LYS A 699 -26.30 23.09 2.92
C LYS A 699 -26.05 21.84 3.77
N THR A 700 -25.14 21.94 4.74
CA THR A 700 -24.78 20.81 5.62
C THR A 700 -25.93 20.44 6.55
N THR A 701 -26.60 21.43 7.14
CA THR A 701 -27.77 21.23 8.01
C THR A 701 -28.90 20.59 7.23
N PHE A 702 -29.19 21.10 6.02
CA PHE A 702 -30.15 20.48 5.10
C PHE A 702 -29.83 19.01 4.78
N ALA A 703 -28.55 18.68 4.55
CA ALA A 703 -28.14 17.31 4.29
C ALA A 703 -28.37 16.38 5.50
N ILE A 704 -28.13 16.87 6.73
CA ILE A 704 -28.41 16.12 7.97
C ILE A 704 -29.91 15.86 8.11
N ASP A 705 -30.73 16.89 7.91
CA ASP A 705 -32.19 16.76 7.94
C ASP A 705 -32.68 15.71 6.92
N CYS A 706 -32.11 15.70 5.72
CA CYS A 706 -32.45 14.74 4.68
C CYS A 706 -32.11 13.29 5.05
N VAL A 707 -31.04 13.05 5.82
CA VAL A 707 -30.64 11.70 6.25
C VAL A 707 -31.67 11.08 7.18
N GLN A 708 -32.54 11.87 7.85
CA GLN A 708 -33.58 11.35 8.73
C GLN A 708 -34.75 10.68 7.98
N PHE A 709 -35.02 11.03 6.72
CA PHE A 709 -36.17 10.49 5.98
C PHE A 709 -35.93 9.10 5.42
N GLU A 710 -36.52 8.04 5.97
CA GLU A 710 -36.34 6.69 5.43
C GLU A 710 -36.62 6.62 3.92
N ASP A 711 -37.74 7.18 3.46
CA ASP A 711 -38.19 7.13 2.05
C ASP A 711 -37.55 8.15 1.10
N LEU A 712 -36.42 8.78 1.50
CA LEU A 712 -35.73 9.75 0.64
C LEU A 712 -35.27 9.10 -0.67
N SER A 713 -35.77 9.64 -1.79
CA SER A 713 -35.35 9.27 -3.14
C SER A 713 -34.10 10.07 -3.54
N ILE A 714 -33.14 9.38 -4.15
CA ILE A 714 -31.84 9.95 -4.54
C ILE A 714 -31.94 10.53 -5.95
N PRO A 715 -31.34 11.70 -6.24
CA PRO A 715 -31.27 12.24 -7.60
C PRO A 715 -30.73 11.24 -8.63
N HIS A 716 -31.32 11.26 -9.82
CA HIS A 716 -31.02 10.34 -10.91
C HIS A 716 -29.54 10.35 -11.25
N TYR A 717 -28.92 11.53 -11.43
CA TYR A 717 -27.51 11.63 -11.81
C TYR A 717 -26.54 11.00 -10.80
N ILE A 718 -26.88 10.99 -9.50
CA ILE A 718 -26.08 10.32 -8.47
C ILE A 718 -26.32 8.82 -8.53
N SER A 719 -27.58 8.39 -8.60
CA SER A 719 -27.94 6.97 -8.64
C SER A 719 -27.32 6.27 -9.85
N GLU A 720 -27.38 6.90 -11.02
CA GLU A 720 -26.81 6.42 -12.26
C GLU A 720 -25.28 6.33 -12.19
N GLY A 721 -24.63 7.36 -11.62
CA GLY A 721 -23.18 7.37 -11.39
C GLY A 721 -22.73 6.24 -10.47
N LEU A 722 -23.45 6.02 -9.36
CA LEU A 722 -23.13 4.95 -8.40
C LEU A 722 -23.34 3.56 -9.01
N GLN A 723 -24.39 3.35 -9.80
CA GLN A 723 -24.61 2.10 -10.53
C GLN A 723 -23.53 1.82 -11.56
N TRP A 724 -23.10 2.85 -12.30
CA TRP A 724 -21.98 2.73 -13.21
C TRP A 724 -20.67 2.35 -12.48
N LEU A 725 -20.43 2.95 -11.31
CA LEU A 725 -19.26 2.63 -10.48
C LEU A 725 -19.29 1.19 -9.97
N GLU A 726 -20.46 0.72 -9.53
CA GLU A 726 -20.69 -0.66 -9.10
C GLU A 726 -20.40 -1.66 -10.24
N GLN A 727 -20.90 -1.39 -11.44
CA GLN A 727 -20.63 -2.22 -12.63
C GLN A 727 -19.14 -2.26 -12.97
N MET A 728 -18.48 -1.10 -13.06
CA MET A 728 -17.05 -1.03 -13.35
C MET A 728 -16.19 -1.76 -12.32
N THR A 729 -16.60 -1.70 -11.04
CA THR A 729 -15.87 -2.39 -9.97
C THR A 729 -16.11 -3.89 -10.02
N ALA A 730 -17.34 -4.33 -10.32
CA ALA A 730 -17.66 -5.74 -10.52
C ALA A 730 -16.88 -6.33 -11.71
N ASP A 731 -16.84 -5.64 -12.86
CA ASP A 731 -16.09 -6.07 -14.04
C ASP A 731 -14.58 -6.15 -13.77
N SER A 732 -14.04 -5.23 -12.96
CA SER A 732 -12.64 -5.27 -12.52
C SER A 732 -12.35 -6.48 -11.63
N ILE A 733 -13.30 -6.89 -10.79
CA ILE A 733 -13.18 -8.08 -9.94
C ILE A 733 -13.39 -9.36 -10.77
N GLU A 734 -14.36 -9.39 -11.66
CA GLU A 734 -14.66 -10.53 -12.54
C GLU A 734 -13.53 -10.79 -13.53
N SER A 735 -12.93 -9.76 -14.14
CA SER A 735 -11.72 -9.93 -14.95
C SER A 735 -10.52 -10.46 -14.14
N ALA A 736 -10.49 -10.22 -12.83
CA ALA A 736 -9.51 -10.81 -11.93
C ALA A 736 -9.85 -12.26 -11.50
N THR A 737 -11.13 -12.66 -11.48
CA THR A 737 -11.59 -14.00 -11.08
C THR A 737 -11.90 -14.94 -12.23
N GLN A 738 -12.22 -14.48 -13.45
CA GLN A 738 -12.45 -15.33 -14.63
C GLN A 738 -11.18 -16.09 -15.06
N THR A 739 -10.00 -15.66 -14.65
CA THR A 739 -8.76 -16.46 -14.73
C THR A 739 -8.72 -17.67 -13.79
N PHE A 740 -9.59 -17.75 -12.78
CA PHE A 740 -9.77 -18.94 -11.93
C PHE A 740 -10.90 -19.86 -12.41
N HIS A 741 -11.88 -19.35 -13.17
CA HIS A 741 -13.08 -20.10 -13.58
C HIS A 741 -13.17 -20.46 -15.07
N HIS A 742 -12.07 -20.31 -15.83
CA HIS A 742 -11.92 -21.07 -17.08
C HIS A 742 -11.55 -22.54 -16.84
N GLU A 743 -11.67 -23.01 -15.60
CA GLU A 743 -11.77 -24.40 -15.20
C GLU A 743 -13.25 -24.73 -14.93
N ASP A 744 -13.93 -25.20 -15.98
CA ASP A 744 -14.94 -26.27 -15.94
C ASP A 744 -14.93 -27.01 -17.28
#